data_AF-A0A8K0H6B9-F1
#
_entry.id   AF-A0A8K0H6B9-F1
#
_cell.length_a   1.000
_cell.length_b   1.000
_cell.length_c   1.000
_cell.angle_alpha   90.00
_cell.angle_beta   90.00
_cell.angle_gamma   90.00
#
_symmetry.space_group_name_H-M   'P 1'
#
loop_
_entity.id
_entity.type
_entity.pdbx_description
1 polymer ?
#
loop_
_entity_poly.entity_id
_entity_poly.type
_entity_poly.pdbx_seq_one_letter_code
_entity_poly.pdbx_strand_id
1 'polypeptide(L)'
;MALFLPCNILCLHLFFFINSYGLTQPSHRFLKTPISSSSGKQNTNGTYKGGWELASENSGVSAMHMFIFPISNKVVMFDGAVFGPSQVQFSSGDCPPDDGVHCWAHAVEYDIHNAAVRPLKILTDTWCSSGGLSANGTLVHTGGWSSGERSVRYLSGCPTCDWIDYPISLSGIRWYSTQQILPDGSFVVVGGRRMFNYEYVPAEGEINEKNFDLPFLRQTTDPNENNLYPFVFLSTDGNLFIFANNRSILLNPTTNKIIRYFPILTGGSRNHPASAMAALLPIKIHDPDPNPTLIRAQVLICGGAKPEAATLVDKGVFVTAMKDCGRIEITDPYSTWHKEVMPTPRIMGDMLVLPTGTAGWNYADDPNLTPVLYEPENPKTKRFTELTATNIPRMYCSTAMVLPDGKILVAGSNTNYYYKFKDVKYPTELRVEKFYPPYFDPLLDSDRPCIISNHKGKRAIRHGESVAIKFELKKTNIKESNVKVTMYAPPFTTHGFSMGQRLIVLGKSKLKNVGSEMFQVDAVAPPTAEIAPPVISCASKCSLPRLENIDENCPANWLTVSCAPPETPTESMEFLARSWSVSATELSKALSNTQAVSDSRNLDKSTVSSIGIESSPTVLNESIYKSILRGKTIGRWLKDQKEKKKQEIRTQNAQLHAAVSVAGVAAAVAALAASNVSPETSATQKKTPPKTCAALASAAALVASHCIEIAEEMGADHDHILTVVDSAINARTNGDIMTLTAGAATALRAAAILRTKLQKGYGTKTFALADEKGEGKDSNMLIALNFVSKGGELLKRTRKGALHWKQVSFDINSNMQVVAKMKSKYMAGTFTKRRHVSVVTGVYCDIPAWPRREDIGSELKAYFGIKTEDRVIEFESKTNNEKQMWTEGIQHMLNCNANVT
;
A
#
# COMPACT_ATOMS: atom_id res chain seq x y z
N MET A 1 30.12 -35.97 -17.33
CA MET A 1 30.47 -36.04 -15.90
C MET A 1 31.67 -35.15 -15.66
N ALA A 2 31.45 -33.90 -15.24
CA ALA A 2 32.49 -32.94 -14.87
C ALA A 2 31.89 -32.00 -13.83
N LEU A 3 32.49 -31.88 -12.64
CA LEU A 3 31.97 -31.05 -11.56
C LEU A 3 32.45 -29.60 -11.73
N PHE A 4 31.52 -28.69 -12.02
CA PHE A 4 31.77 -27.26 -11.83
C PHE A 4 31.71 -26.95 -10.33
N LEU A 5 32.88 -26.79 -9.72
CA LEU A 5 33.00 -26.25 -8.35
C LEU A 5 32.55 -24.78 -8.37
N PRO A 6 31.59 -24.36 -7.51
CA PRO A 6 31.25 -22.96 -7.37
C PRO A 6 32.44 -22.20 -6.79
N CYS A 7 32.84 -21.11 -7.44
CA CYS A 7 33.91 -20.26 -6.91
C CYS A 7 33.29 -19.32 -5.87
N ASN A 8 33.68 -19.45 -4.59
CA ASN A 8 33.24 -18.53 -3.55
C ASN A 8 33.88 -17.16 -3.78
N ILE A 9 33.06 -16.14 -4.04
CA ILE A 9 33.52 -14.77 -4.28
C ILE A 9 32.59 -13.75 -3.64
N LEU A 10 33.16 -12.69 -3.08
CA LEU A 10 32.48 -11.67 -2.30
C LEU A 10 32.86 -10.27 -2.77
N CYS A 11 31.89 -9.39 -3.01
CA CYS A 11 32.06 -7.93 -3.07
C CYS A 11 30.88 -7.24 -2.38
N LEU A 12 31.20 -6.32 -1.48
CA LEU A 12 30.25 -5.54 -0.68
C LEU A 12 30.78 -4.10 -0.64
N HIS A 13 29.92 -3.08 -0.47
CA HIS A 13 30.40 -1.72 -0.30
C HIS A 13 31.20 -1.60 1.00
N LEU A 14 32.44 -1.10 0.88
CA LEU A 14 33.31 -0.78 2.02
C LEU A 14 32.94 0.60 2.55
N PHE A 15 32.12 0.64 3.61
CA PHE A 15 31.86 1.88 4.35
C PHE A 15 32.92 2.05 5.44
N PHE A 16 33.54 3.23 5.44
CA PHE A 16 34.68 3.57 6.28
C PHE A 16 34.27 4.69 7.25
N PHE A 17 34.19 4.37 8.54
CA PHE A 17 33.74 5.31 9.56
C PHE A 17 34.89 5.68 10.51
N ILE A 18 35.02 6.97 10.79
CA ILE A 18 35.91 7.50 11.83
C ILE A 18 35.03 8.06 12.95
N ASN A 19 35.12 7.49 14.14
CA ASN A 19 34.35 7.99 15.28
C ASN A 19 35.04 9.21 15.91
N SER A 20 34.55 10.41 15.61
CA SER A 20 35.07 11.68 16.16
C SER A 20 34.46 12.08 17.52
N TYR A 21 33.42 11.40 18.00
CA TYR A 21 32.76 11.72 19.28
C TYR A 21 33.57 11.21 20.48
N GLY A 22 34.50 12.03 20.98
CA GLY A 22 35.33 11.66 22.14
C GLY A 22 36.26 12.72 22.74
N LEU A 23 36.07 14.02 22.47
CA LEU A 23 36.89 15.10 23.07
C LEU A 23 36.13 16.43 23.19
N THR A 24 35.53 16.70 24.36
CA THR A 24 35.15 18.06 24.80
C THR A 24 35.21 18.17 26.33
N GLN A 25 36.33 18.66 26.86
CA GLN A 25 36.35 19.41 28.12
C GLN A 25 36.51 20.90 27.78
N PRO A 26 35.81 21.83 28.46
CA PRO A 26 35.87 23.24 28.12
C PRO A 26 37.09 23.92 28.74
N SER A 27 37.86 24.64 27.93
CA SER A 27 38.76 25.70 28.40
C SER A 27 38.38 27.02 27.72
N HIS A 28 38.06 28.04 28.52
CA HIS A 28 37.58 29.32 28.01
C HIS A 28 38.74 30.22 27.56
N ARG A 29 38.59 30.87 26.38
CA ARG A 29 38.94 32.28 26.21
C ARG A 29 38.17 32.93 25.07
N PHE A 30 37.67 34.13 25.32
CA PHE A 30 37.01 34.98 24.33
C PHE A 30 38.03 35.80 23.52
N LEU A 31 37.67 36.12 22.27
CA LEU A 31 37.80 37.47 21.70
C LEU A 31 36.76 37.67 20.58
N LYS A 32 36.56 38.90 20.08
CA LYS A 32 35.28 39.35 19.49
C LYS A 32 35.23 39.46 17.96
N THR A 33 34.00 39.23 17.49
CA THR A 33 33.28 39.59 16.25
C THR A 33 33.32 41.09 15.87
N PRO A 34 32.67 41.57 14.77
CA PRO A 34 31.80 40.93 13.74
C PRO A 34 32.48 40.91 12.34
N ILE A 35 31.89 40.93 11.11
CA ILE A 35 30.58 41.23 10.46
C ILE A 35 30.50 40.37 9.15
N SER A 36 29.39 39.91 8.52
CA SER A 36 27.93 40.01 8.73
C SER A 36 27.21 38.63 8.76
N SER A 37 26.26 38.34 7.83
CA SER A 37 25.13 37.42 8.11
C SER A 37 24.14 37.16 6.96
N SER A 38 23.69 35.92 6.83
CA SER A 38 22.33 35.55 6.38
C SER A 38 21.83 34.36 7.22
N SER A 39 20.56 34.35 7.62
CA SER A 39 20.15 33.69 8.88
C SER A 39 19.79 32.20 8.80
N GLY A 40 20.78 31.33 9.01
CA GLY A 40 20.56 30.02 9.65
C GLY A 40 20.66 30.14 11.18
N LYS A 41 19.69 29.59 11.93
CA LYS A 41 19.78 29.57 13.42
C LYS A 41 20.88 28.61 13.87
N GLN A 42 22.06 29.14 14.24
CA GLN A 42 23.11 28.33 14.85
C GLN A 42 22.66 27.82 16.23
N ASN A 43 22.40 26.53 16.34
CA ASN A 43 22.15 25.84 17.61
C ASN A 43 23.49 25.64 18.34
N THR A 44 23.96 26.64 19.08
CA THR A 44 25.24 26.62 19.82
C THR A 44 25.22 25.73 21.08
N ASN A 45 24.46 24.62 21.06
CA ASN A 45 24.32 23.67 22.17
C ASN A 45 23.70 22.31 21.77
N GLY A 46 23.62 21.96 20.48
CA GLY A 46 22.98 20.72 20.01
C GLY A 46 23.83 19.92 19.03
N THR A 47 23.88 18.60 19.20
CA THR A 47 24.46 17.67 18.21
C THR A 47 23.67 17.69 16.91
N TYR A 48 24.36 17.58 15.77
CA TYR A 48 23.74 17.54 14.46
C TYR A 48 22.83 16.31 14.31
N LYS A 49 21.54 16.56 14.05
CA LYS A 49 20.48 15.52 13.96
C LYS A 49 20.26 14.97 12.54
N GLY A 50 21.13 15.34 11.60
CA GLY A 50 20.93 15.05 10.18
C GLY A 50 20.13 16.10 9.44
N GLY A 51 19.97 15.91 8.13
CA GLY A 51 19.27 16.81 7.22
C GLY A 51 18.58 16.08 6.06
N TRP A 52 17.81 16.80 5.25
CA TRP A 52 17.02 16.25 4.15
C TRP A 52 17.26 17.03 2.84
N GLU A 53 17.35 16.30 1.74
CA GLU A 53 17.39 16.79 0.36
C GLU A 53 16.18 16.20 -0.40
N LEU A 54 15.43 17.04 -1.11
CA LEU A 54 14.46 16.57 -2.10
C LEU A 54 15.21 16.27 -3.40
N ALA A 55 15.50 14.99 -3.65
CA ALA A 55 16.37 14.54 -4.74
C ALA A 55 15.62 14.39 -6.07
N SER A 56 14.31 14.18 -6.04
CA SER A 56 13.43 14.33 -7.21
C SER A 56 12.01 14.67 -6.77
N GLU A 57 11.36 15.56 -7.53
CA GLU A 57 9.92 15.80 -7.42
C GLU A 57 9.08 14.62 -7.94
N ASN A 58 9.66 13.73 -8.77
CA ASN A 58 8.91 12.67 -9.43
C ASN A 58 9.80 11.50 -9.88
N SER A 59 9.55 10.29 -9.35
CA SER A 59 10.13 9.02 -9.83
C SER A 59 9.34 8.35 -10.95
N GLY A 60 8.19 8.90 -11.37
CA GLY A 60 7.26 8.31 -12.34
C GLY A 60 6.42 7.14 -11.79
N VAL A 61 7.02 6.34 -10.90
CA VAL A 61 6.44 5.15 -10.24
C VAL A 61 6.64 5.24 -8.73
N SER A 62 5.63 4.89 -7.94
CA SER A 62 5.73 4.84 -6.48
C SER A 62 6.60 3.65 -6.06
N ALA A 63 7.58 3.91 -5.20
CA ALA A 63 8.56 2.92 -4.79
C ALA A 63 8.01 1.96 -3.70
N MET A 64 7.09 1.06 -4.08
CA MET A 64 6.65 -0.05 -3.21
C MET A 64 7.76 -1.08 -3.00
N HIS A 65 8.61 -1.25 -4.01
CA HIS A 65 9.79 -2.09 -3.97
C HIS A 65 11.00 -1.28 -4.41
N MET A 66 12.12 -1.43 -3.69
CA MET A 66 13.39 -0.79 -4.02
C MET A 66 14.57 -1.74 -3.91
N PHE A 67 15.47 -1.66 -4.90
CA PHE A 67 16.78 -2.30 -4.91
C PHE A 67 17.84 -1.41 -5.58
N ILE A 68 19.12 -1.47 -5.18
CA ILE A 68 20.21 -0.68 -5.78
C ILE A 68 21.31 -1.56 -6.35
N PHE A 69 21.67 -1.32 -7.62
CA PHE A 69 22.83 -1.94 -8.24
C PHE A 69 24.13 -1.27 -7.74
N PRO A 70 25.02 -2.00 -7.03
CA PRO A 70 26.23 -1.44 -6.41
C PRO A 70 27.22 -0.77 -7.36
N ILE A 71 27.18 -1.17 -8.64
CA ILE A 71 28.19 -0.81 -9.65
C ILE A 71 27.79 0.46 -10.40
N SER A 72 26.52 0.56 -10.78
CA SER A 72 25.98 1.61 -11.65
C SER A 72 25.37 2.77 -10.87
N ASN A 73 25.28 2.68 -9.53
CA ASN A 73 24.59 3.64 -8.67
C ASN A 73 23.11 3.85 -9.05
N LYS A 74 22.49 2.89 -9.73
CA LYS A 74 21.08 2.98 -10.16
C LYS A 74 20.16 2.18 -9.24
N VAL A 75 19.01 2.76 -8.94
CA VAL A 75 17.97 2.20 -8.09
C VAL A 75 16.83 1.69 -8.96
N VAL A 76 16.49 0.42 -8.83
CA VAL A 76 15.29 -0.16 -9.41
C VAL A 76 14.14 0.14 -8.45
N MET A 77 13.18 0.96 -8.89
CA MET A 77 11.95 1.28 -8.16
C MET A 77 10.76 0.69 -8.93
N PHE A 78 9.84 0.01 -8.25
CA PHE A 78 8.65 -0.52 -8.91
C PHE A 78 7.44 -0.69 -7.99
N ASP A 79 6.29 -0.88 -8.64
CA ASP A 79 4.97 -1.01 -8.03
C ASP A 79 4.11 -2.06 -8.77
N GLY A 80 2.91 -2.34 -8.26
CA GLY A 80 1.95 -3.23 -8.93
C GLY A 80 1.42 -2.63 -10.23
N ALA A 81 1.46 -3.39 -11.33
CA ALA A 81 0.96 -3.00 -12.64
C ALA A 81 -0.57 -2.79 -12.64
N VAL A 82 -1.29 -3.54 -11.80
CA VAL A 82 -2.74 -3.40 -11.61
C VAL A 82 -3.21 -2.06 -11.04
N PHE A 83 -2.30 -1.18 -10.61
CA PHE A 83 -2.64 0.12 -10.02
C PHE A 83 -3.00 1.21 -11.06
N GLY A 84 -3.03 0.87 -12.35
CA GLY A 84 -3.49 1.77 -13.42
C GLY A 84 -2.44 2.81 -13.82
N PRO A 85 -2.80 3.88 -14.53
CA PRO A 85 -1.86 4.86 -15.08
C PRO A 85 -0.81 5.37 -14.09
N SER A 86 0.47 5.18 -14.42
CA SER A 86 1.59 5.76 -13.67
C SER A 86 1.83 7.22 -14.11
N GLN A 87 3.02 7.79 -13.88
CA GLN A 87 3.45 9.04 -14.51
C GLN A 87 4.59 8.84 -15.53
N VAL A 88 4.83 7.60 -15.98
CA VAL A 88 5.85 7.27 -16.99
C VAL A 88 5.28 6.28 -18.01
N GLN A 89 5.57 6.50 -19.29
CA GLN A 89 5.12 5.67 -20.41
C GLN A 89 6.31 5.02 -21.11
N PHE A 90 6.06 3.92 -21.81
CA PHE A 90 7.03 3.36 -22.74
C PHE A 90 7.00 4.12 -24.07
N SER A 91 8.08 4.00 -24.85
CA SER A 91 8.12 4.43 -26.26
C SER A 91 7.08 3.69 -27.10
N SER A 92 6.59 4.35 -28.16
CA SER A 92 5.51 3.87 -29.02
C SER A 92 5.89 2.61 -29.79
N GLY A 93 5.60 1.44 -29.22
CA GLY A 93 5.93 0.11 -29.75
C GLY A 93 6.42 -0.86 -28.67
N ASP A 94 7.00 -0.35 -27.58
CA ASP A 94 7.64 -1.16 -26.53
C ASP A 94 6.66 -1.67 -25.46
N CYS A 95 5.36 -1.38 -25.59
CA CYS A 95 4.31 -1.75 -24.62
C CYS A 95 4.22 -3.27 -24.35
N PRO A 96 3.81 -3.71 -23.14
CA PRO A 96 3.41 -5.09 -22.89
C PRO A 96 2.20 -5.52 -23.76
N PRO A 97 2.19 -6.74 -24.34
CA PRO A 97 1.12 -7.21 -25.22
C PRO A 97 -0.08 -7.75 -24.44
N ASP A 98 -0.87 -6.85 -23.86
CA ASP A 98 -2.30 -7.05 -23.50
C ASP A 98 -2.98 -5.72 -23.12
N ASP A 99 -2.21 -4.72 -22.67
CA ASP A 99 -2.69 -3.42 -22.19
C ASP A 99 -3.11 -2.43 -23.31
N GLY A 100 -3.97 -2.89 -24.23
CA GLY A 100 -4.46 -2.17 -25.42
C GLY A 100 -5.29 -0.89 -25.18
N VAL A 101 -5.15 -0.27 -24.00
CA VAL A 101 -5.74 1.01 -23.60
C VAL A 101 -4.69 1.96 -23.00
N HIS A 102 -3.62 1.45 -22.35
CA HIS A 102 -2.84 2.21 -21.37
C HIS A 102 -1.37 1.73 -21.24
N CYS A 103 -0.48 2.22 -22.13
CA CYS A 103 0.94 1.87 -22.16
C CYS A 103 1.79 2.65 -21.12
N TRP A 104 1.65 2.32 -19.83
CA TRP A 104 2.41 2.91 -18.73
C TRP A 104 3.44 1.92 -18.18
N ALA A 105 4.54 2.42 -17.62
CA ALA A 105 5.51 1.60 -16.91
C ALA A 105 5.27 1.66 -15.39
N HIS A 106 5.36 0.49 -14.73
CA HIS A 106 5.26 0.33 -13.27
C HIS A 106 6.57 -0.16 -12.65
N ALA A 107 7.64 -0.18 -13.44
CA ALA A 107 9.01 -0.37 -12.99
C ALA A 107 9.91 0.66 -13.69
N VAL A 108 10.87 1.20 -12.94
CA VAL A 108 11.85 2.17 -13.44
C VAL A 108 13.24 1.91 -12.87
N GLU A 109 14.24 2.30 -13.64
CA GLU A 109 15.62 2.45 -13.22
C GLU A 109 15.90 3.96 -13.01
N TYR A 110 16.19 4.33 -11.77
CA TYR A 110 16.40 5.71 -11.29
C TYR A 110 17.89 5.96 -10.99
N ASP A 111 18.45 7.03 -11.54
CA ASP A 111 19.83 7.46 -11.30
C ASP A 111 19.92 8.38 -10.06
N ILE A 112 20.71 8.02 -9.05
CA ILE A 112 20.78 8.75 -7.77
C ILE A 112 21.48 10.12 -7.85
N HIS A 113 22.22 10.39 -8.93
CA HIS A 113 23.03 11.60 -9.10
C HIS A 113 22.28 12.70 -9.85
N ASN A 114 21.51 12.33 -10.87
CA ASN A 114 20.81 13.27 -11.76
C ASN A 114 19.27 13.09 -11.80
N ALA A 115 18.73 12.14 -11.04
CA ALA A 115 17.30 11.79 -10.99
C ALA A 115 16.68 11.35 -12.33
N ALA A 116 17.48 10.99 -13.34
CA ALA A 116 16.97 10.45 -14.60
C ALA A 116 16.26 9.10 -14.38
N VAL A 117 15.17 8.91 -15.10
CA VAL A 117 14.27 7.75 -14.98
C VAL A 117 14.19 7.02 -16.32
N ARG A 118 14.55 5.74 -16.35
CA ARG A 118 14.37 4.83 -17.49
C ARG A 118 13.23 3.86 -17.17
N PRO A 119 12.16 3.74 -17.97
CA PRO A 119 11.14 2.72 -17.77
C PRO A 119 11.70 1.31 -17.99
N LEU A 120 11.17 0.34 -17.25
CA LEU A 120 11.50 -1.08 -17.33
C LEU A 120 10.24 -1.88 -17.66
N LYS A 121 10.32 -2.74 -18.67
CA LYS A 121 9.24 -3.61 -19.13
C LYS A 121 9.16 -4.85 -18.24
N ILE A 122 8.00 -5.06 -17.62
CA ILE A 122 7.72 -6.21 -16.78
C ILE A 122 6.40 -6.86 -17.23
N LEU A 123 6.33 -8.20 -17.24
CA LEU A 123 5.22 -8.93 -17.87
C LEU A 123 4.22 -9.47 -16.85
N THR A 124 4.68 -9.88 -15.67
CA THR A 124 3.83 -10.41 -14.60
C THR A 124 3.80 -9.50 -13.38
N ASP A 125 2.63 -9.34 -12.75
CA ASP A 125 2.40 -8.31 -11.73
C ASP A 125 3.19 -8.56 -10.42
N THR A 126 3.89 -7.53 -9.96
CA THR A 126 4.85 -7.58 -8.84
C THR A 126 4.22 -7.38 -7.46
N TRP A 127 2.91 -7.10 -7.36
CA TRP A 127 2.32 -6.60 -6.13
C TRP A 127 2.54 -7.55 -4.94
N CYS A 128 3.21 -7.06 -3.90
CA CYS A 128 3.63 -7.80 -2.71
C CYS A 128 4.50 -9.04 -2.97
N SER A 129 5.43 -8.95 -3.93
CA SER A 129 6.53 -9.90 -4.17
C SER A 129 7.68 -9.80 -3.15
N SER A 130 8.71 -10.63 -3.36
CA SER A 130 10.02 -10.62 -2.68
C SER A 130 11.20 -10.53 -3.67
N GLY A 131 12.43 -10.32 -3.19
CA GLY A 131 13.60 -10.19 -4.07
C GLY A 131 14.97 -10.22 -3.35
N GLY A 132 16.05 -10.17 -4.13
CA GLY A 132 17.44 -10.09 -3.64
C GLY A 132 18.49 -10.14 -4.75
N LEU A 133 19.72 -9.69 -4.47
CA LEU A 133 20.85 -9.73 -5.41
C LEU A 133 21.54 -11.09 -5.39
N SER A 134 21.74 -11.72 -6.55
CA SER A 134 22.44 -13.02 -6.65
C SER A 134 23.96 -12.88 -6.59
N ALA A 135 24.64 -14.02 -6.49
CA ALA A 135 26.10 -14.12 -6.60
C ALA A 135 26.71 -13.54 -7.89
N ASN A 136 25.93 -13.33 -8.96
CA ASN A 136 26.43 -12.77 -10.24
C ASN A 136 26.09 -11.27 -10.45
N GLY A 137 25.38 -10.63 -9.52
CA GLY A 137 24.97 -9.23 -9.63
C GLY A 137 23.65 -8.99 -10.36
N THR A 138 22.87 -10.05 -10.62
CA THR A 138 21.50 -9.97 -11.15
C THR A 138 20.49 -9.90 -10.00
N LEU A 139 19.55 -8.97 -10.09
CA LEU A 139 18.40 -8.90 -9.19
C LEU A 139 17.46 -10.07 -9.50
N VAL A 140 17.29 -10.97 -8.54
CA VAL A 140 16.37 -12.11 -8.62
C VAL A 140 15.14 -11.79 -7.77
N HIS A 141 13.99 -11.74 -8.43
CA HIS A 141 12.73 -11.27 -7.88
C HIS A 141 11.66 -12.37 -7.98
N THR A 142 10.87 -12.56 -6.94
CA THR A 142 10.01 -13.75 -6.76
C THR A 142 8.59 -13.40 -6.36
N GLY A 143 7.62 -14.05 -6.99
CA GLY A 143 6.21 -13.90 -6.64
C GLY A 143 5.60 -12.57 -7.07
N GLY A 144 4.49 -12.21 -6.42
CA GLY A 144 3.61 -11.11 -6.81
C GLY A 144 2.14 -11.51 -6.77
N TRP A 145 1.29 -10.87 -7.58
CA TRP A 145 -0.16 -11.08 -7.61
C TRP A 145 -0.68 -11.60 -8.96
N SER A 146 -1.73 -12.43 -8.95
CA SER A 146 -2.35 -13.04 -10.13
C SER A 146 -1.34 -13.65 -11.12
N SER A 147 -0.95 -12.92 -12.18
CA SER A 147 0.04 -13.41 -13.14
C SER A 147 1.43 -13.60 -12.54
N GLY A 148 1.78 -12.82 -11.50
CA GLY A 148 3.06 -12.89 -10.80
C GLY A 148 3.17 -13.96 -9.72
N GLU A 149 2.08 -14.65 -9.37
CA GLU A 149 2.01 -15.46 -8.14
C GLU A 149 3.02 -16.61 -8.06
N ARG A 150 3.49 -17.14 -9.20
CA ARG A 150 4.48 -18.23 -9.27
C ARG A 150 5.76 -17.83 -10.01
N SER A 151 5.95 -16.53 -10.23
CA SER A 151 6.92 -16.05 -11.21
C SER A 151 8.29 -15.75 -10.60
N VAL A 152 9.34 -16.03 -11.36
CA VAL A 152 10.71 -15.56 -11.03
C VAL A 152 11.16 -14.63 -12.14
N ARG A 153 11.72 -13.48 -11.76
CA ARG A 153 12.15 -12.43 -12.69
C ARG A 153 13.60 -12.07 -12.43
N TYR A 154 14.34 -11.84 -13.50
CA TYR A 154 15.78 -11.57 -13.48
C TYR A 154 16.04 -10.23 -14.16
N LEU A 155 16.76 -9.34 -13.48
CA LEU A 155 17.22 -8.06 -14.05
C LEU A 155 18.72 -7.89 -13.77
N SER A 156 19.55 -8.00 -14.81
CA SER A 156 20.97 -7.74 -14.71
C SER A 156 21.24 -6.23 -14.77
N GLY A 157 22.21 -5.72 -13.99
CA GLY A 157 22.50 -4.28 -13.89
C GLY A 157 23.24 -3.66 -15.08
N CYS A 158 22.91 -4.03 -16.33
CA CYS A 158 23.49 -3.44 -17.54
C CYS A 158 22.63 -2.26 -18.07
N PRO A 159 23.22 -1.25 -18.75
CA PRO A 159 22.51 0.00 -19.07
C PRO A 159 21.26 -0.14 -19.95
N THR A 160 21.18 -1.21 -20.75
CA THR A 160 20.08 -1.53 -21.66
C THR A 160 19.35 -2.81 -21.27
N CYS A 161 19.62 -3.35 -20.08
CA CYS A 161 18.96 -4.56 -19.59
C CYS A 161 17.53 -4.26 -19.14
N ASP A 162 16.66 -5.25 -19.28
CA ASP A 162 15.28 -5.22 -18.80
C ASP A 162 14.91 -6.58 -18.19
N TRP A 163 13.70 -6.72 -17.65
CA TRP A 163 13.30 -7.94 -16.95
C TRP A 163 13.12 -9.14 -17.88
N ILE A 164 13.79 -10.25 -17.54
CA ILE A 164 13.49 -11.58 -18.05
C ILE A 164 12.51 -12.23 -17.06
N ASP A 165 11.31 -12.58 -17.51
CA ASP A 165 10.18 -13.01 -16.67
C ASP A 165 9.81 -14.47 -16.96
N TYR A 166 9.82 -15.31 -15.91
CA TYR A 166 9.46 -16.73 -15.98
C TYR A 166 8.20 -16.98 -15.13
N PRO A 167 6.99 -16.95 -15.72
CA PRO A 167 5.75 -16.83 -14.96
C PRO A 167 5.42 -17.99 -14.00
N ILE A 168 5.98 -19.18 -14.22
CA ILE A 168 5.59 -20.44 -13.54
C ILE A 168 6.81 -21.22 -12.98
N SER A 169 7.90 -20.52 -12.63
CA SER A 169 9.11 -21.17 -12.10
C SER A 169 9.00 -21.62 -10.63
N LEU A 170 8.08 -21.09 -9.82
CA LEU A 170 7.91 -21.48 -8.41
C LEU A 170 6.85 -22.58 -8.23
N SER A 171 7.06 -23.49 -7.27
CA SER A 171 6.14 -24.58 -6.90
C SER A 171 4.86 -24.01 -6.28
N GLY A 172 5.01 -23.11 -5.31
CA GLY A 172 3.92 -22.46 -4.59
C GLY A 172 3.58 -21.06 -5.10
N ILE A 173 2.39 -20.59 -4.74
CA ILE A 173 2.00 -19.17 -4.82
C ILE A 173 2.82 -18.38 -3.80
N ARG A 174 3.38 -17.23 -4.19
CA ARG A 174 4.28 -16.40 -3.39
C ARG A 174 3.83 -14.93 -3.37
N TRP A 175 2.67 -14.68 -2.76
CA TRP A 175 2.15 -13.35 -2.47
C TRP A 175 2.36 -13.02 -0.99
N TYR A 176 3.05 -11.92 -0.66
CA TYR A 176 3.59 -11.59 0.68
C TYR A 176 4.57 -12.65 1.25
N SER A 177 5.42 -13.22 0.40
CA SER A 177 6.53 -14.11 0.78
C SER A 177 7.80 -13.35 1.16
N THR A 178 8.72 -13.98 1.87
CA THR A 178 10.06 -13.41 2.12
C THR A 178 11.15 -14.21 1.42
N GLN A 179 12.03 -13.53 0.69
CA GLN A 179 13.22 -14.12 0.05
C GLN A 179 14.46 -13.87 0.91
N GLN A 180 15.38 -14.85 0.98
CA GLN A 180 16.68 -14.72 1.66
C GLN A 180 17.75 -15.50 0.90
N ILE A 181 18.93 -14.90 0.72
CA ILE A 181 20.11 -15.55 0.12
C ILE A 181 20.77 -16.53 1.10
N LEU A 182 21.27 -17.65 0.59
CA LEU A 182 21.92 -18.74 1.32
C LEU A 182 23.45 -18.74 1.11
N PRO A 183 24.23 -19.49 1.91
CA PRO A 183 25.70 -19.52 1.81
C PRO A 183 26.23 -19.97 0.44
N ASP A 184 25.47 -20.77 -0.31
CA ASP A 184 25.80 -21.22 -1.67
C ASP A 184 25.46 -20.20 -2.77
N GLY A 185 24.85 -19.07 -2.41
CA GLY A 185 24.36 -18.05 -3.35
C GLY A 185 22.98 -18.33 -3.93
N SER A 186 22.32 -19.43 -3.55
CA SER A 186 20.92 -19.71 -3.89
C SER A 186 19.97 -18.89 -3.00
N PHE A 187 18.67 -18.95 -3.31
CA PHE A 187 17.64 -18.25 -2.54
C PHE A 187 16.60 -19.21 -1.98
N VAL A 188 16.22 -19.01 -0.72
CA VAL A 188 14.98 -19.56 -0.14
C VAL A 188 13.86 -18.52 -0.23
N VAL A 189 12.64 -18.97 -0.53
CA VAL A 189 11.42 -18.17 -0.46
C VAL A 189 10.48 -18.80 0.58
N VAL A 190 10.17 -18.04 1.63
CA VAL A 190 9.43 -18.52 2.80
C VAL A 190 8.04 -17.91 2.86
N GLY A 191 7.03 -18.76 2.98
CA GLY A 191 5.66 -18.35 3.23
C GLY A 191 4.98 -17.65 2.06
N GLY A 192 4.01 -16.81 2.38
CA GLY A 192 3.06 -16.21 1.45
C GLY A 192 1.62 -16.48 1.90
N ARG A 193 0.64 -15.83 1.26
CA ARG A 193 -0.74 -15.84 1.72
C ARG A 193 -1.38 -17.23 1.67
N ARG A 194 -1.74 -17.77 2.85
CA ARG A 194 -2.20 -19.17 3.09
C ARG A 194 -1.17 -20.26 2.73
N MET A 195 0.09 -19.89 2.47
CA MET A 195 1.14 -20.81 2.03
C MET A 195 2.04 -21.17 3.20
N PHE A 196 1.77 -22.32 3.82
CA PHE A 196 2.43 -22.77 5.04
C PHE A 196 3.72 -23.56 4.78
N ASN A 197 4.47 -23.19 3.75
CA ASN A 197 5.66 -23.90 3.27
C ASN A 197 6.73 -22.90 2.80
N TYR A 198 7.93 -23.40 2.53
CA TYR A 198 8.99 -22.69 1.84
C TYR A 198 9.47 -23.50 0.63
N GLU A 199 10.24 -22.86 -0.23
CA GLU A 199 10.89 -23.50 -1.37
C GLU A 199 12.21 -22.77 -1.71
N TYR A 200 12.98 -23.34 -2.62
CA TYR A 200 14.19 -22.71 -3.15
C TYR A 200 13.92 -22.20 -4.57
N VAL A 201 14.46 -21.02 -4.90
CA VAL A 201 14.35 -20.47 -6.26
C VAL A 201 15.17 -21.37 -7.19
N PRO A 202 14.60 -21.84 -8.32
CA PRO A 202 15.33 -22.66 -9.28
C PRO A 202 16.42 -21.85 -9.99
N ALA A 203 17.22 -22.53 -10.83
CA ALA A 203 18.07 -21.85 -11.79
C ALA A 203 17.22 -21.04 -12.81
N GLU A 204 17.84 -20.06 -13.45
CA GLU A 204 17.18 -19.24 -14.48
C GLU A 204 16.68 -20.11 -15.63
N GLY A 205 15.39 -19.98 -15.96
CA GLY A 205 14.68 -20.81 -16.95
C GLY A 205 14.13 -22.14 -16.45
N GLU A 206 14.53 -22.61 -15.27
CA GLU A 206 14.06 -23.88 -14.69
C GLU A 206 12.76 -23.72 -13.88
N ILE A 207 12.06 -24.83 -13.65
CA ILE A 207 10.85 -24.89 -12.81
C ILE A 207 11.16 -25.69 -11.54
N ASN A 208 10.87 -25.10 -10.38
CA ASN A 208 10.85 -25.83 -9.13
C ASN A 208 9.49 -26.49 -8.91
N GLU A 209 9.47 -27.83 -8.84
CA GLU A 209 8.27 -28.59 -8.50
C GLU A 209 8.07 -28.76 -6.98
N LYS A 210 9.15 -28.61 -6.18
CA LYS A 210 9.20 -29.05 -4.78
C LYS A 210 9.03 -27.91 -3.77
N ASN A 211 8.13 -28.10 -2.80
CA ASN A 211 8.04 -27.27 -1.61
C ASN A 211 8.22 -28.10 -0.33
N PHE A 212 8.52 -27.43 0.78
CA PHE A 212 8.83 -28.01 2.08
C PHE A 212 7.83 -27.48 3.12
N ASP A 213 6.97 -28.34 3.66
CA ASP A 213 5.95 -27.96 4.64
C ASP A 213 6.59 -27.35 5.91
N LEU A 214 6.00 -26.26 6.38
CA LEU A 214 6.46 -25.51 7.54
C LEU A 214 5.26 -25.20 8.45
N PRO A 215 4.77 -26.19 9.22
CA PRO A 215 3.61 -26.04 10.10
C PRO A 215 3.69 -24.85 11.06
N PHE A 216 4.90 -24.38 11.40
CA PHE A 216 5.15 -23.16 12.15
C PHE A 216 4.42 -21.93 11.59
N LEU A 217 4.35 -21.77 10.26
CA LEU A 217 3.58 -20.67 9.63
C LEU A 217 2.08 -20.83 9.89
N ARG A 218 1.56 -22.05 9.82
CA ARG A 218 0.15 -22.35 10.15
C ARG A 218 -0.15 -22.07 11.63
N GLN A 219 0.77 -22.43 12.53
CA GLN A 219 0.67 -22.18 13.98
C GLN A 219 0.83 -20.71 14.39
N THR A 220 1.25 -19.84 13.47
CA THR A 220 1.39 -18.38 13.70
C THR A 220 0.36 -17.56 12.93
N THR A 221 -0.50 -18.24 12.14
CA THR A 221 -1.63 -17.62 11.43
C THR A 221 -2.77 -17.35 12.40
N ASP A 222 -3.22 -16.09 12.46
CA ASP A 222 -4.44 -15.68 13.14
C ASP A 222 -5.52 -15.28 12.11
N PRO A 223 -6.75 -14.88 12.51
CA PRO A 223 -7.81 -14.51 11.57
C PRO A 223 -7.45 -13.32 10.64
N ASN A 224 -6.48 -12.50 11.03
CA ASN A 224 -6.03 -11.32 10.29
C ASN A 224 -4.77 -11.58 9.47
N GLU A 225 -4.23 -12.80 9.53
CA GLU A 225 -3.00 -13.23 8.82
C GLU A 225 -1.78 -12.38 9.22
N ASN A 226 -1.61 -12.04 10.52
CA ASN A 226 -0.45 -11.27 11.02
C ASN A 226 0.91 -12.02 10.98
N ASN A 227 1.12 -12.88 9.98
CA ASN A 227 2.32 -13.68 9.74
C ASN A 227 2.85 -13.58 8.29
N LEU A 228 2.29 -12.65 7.49
CA LEU A 228 2.73 -12.37 6.12
C LEU A 228 4.02 -11.52 6.12
N TYR A 229 4.88 -11.69 5.12
CA TYR A 229 6.30 -11.27 5.20
C TYR A 229 6.96 -11.73 6.52
N PRO A 230 7.14 -13.05 6.75
CA PRO A 230 7.88 -13.54 7.91
C PRO A 230 9.32 -13.00 7.87
N PHE A 231 9.86 -12.57 9.02
CA PHE A 231 11.22 -12.03 9.03
C PHE A 231 12.22 -13.19 8.99
N VAL A 232 12.92 -13.31 7.85
CA VAL A 232 13.93 -14.35 7.63
C VAL A 232 15.30 -13.71 7.67
N PHE A 233 16.17 -14.20 8.54
CA PHE A 233 17.58 -13.82 8.58
C PHE A 233 18.45 -15.07 8.55
N LEU A 234 19.43 -15.10 7.64
CA LEU A 234 20.51 -16.09 7.70
C LEU A 234 21.40 -15.78 8.92
N SER A 235 21.54 -16.74 9.81
CA SER A 235 22.41 -16.69 10.98
C SER A 235 23.86 -17.04 10.60
N THR A 236 24.82 -16.65 11.43
CA THR A 236 26.27 -16.86 11.22
C THR A 236 26.72 -18.31 11.30
N ASP A 237 25.85 -19.21 11.76
CA ASP A 237 25.98 -20.67 11.77
C ASP A 237 25.30 -21.35 10.55
N GLY A 238 24.87 -20.56 9.55
CA GLY A 238 24.24 -21.06 8.32
C GLY A 238 22.77 -21.42 8.44
N ASN A 239 22.18 -21.31 9.64
CA ASN A 239 20.77 -21.60 9.86
C ASN A 239 19.89 -20.37 9.60
N LEU A 240 18.61 -20.57 9.31
CA LEU A 240 17.64 -19.52 9.07
C LEU A 240 16.86 -19.21 10.35
N PHE A 241 17.04 -18.02 10.90
CA PHE A 241 16.11 -17.48 11.89
C PHE A 241 14.84 -17.03 11.15
N ILE A 242 13.71 -17.61 11.50
CA ILE A 242 12.40 -17.26 10.90
C ILE A 242 11.48 -16.80 12.04
N PHE A 243 11.04 -15.54 11.98
CA PHE A 243 10.05 -14.97 12.90
C PHE A 243 8.71 -14.77 12.19
N ALA A 244 7.62 -15.18 12.84
CA ALA A 244 6.26 -15.02 12.32
C ALA A 244 5.28 -14.69 13.47
N ASN A 245 4.49 -13.63 13.26
CA ASN A 245 3.51 -13.04 14.18
C ASN A 245 4.08 -12.59 15.52
N ASN A 246 4.40 -13.53 16.42
CA ASN A 246 5.00 -13.27 17.74
C ASN A 246 5.97 -14.39 18.20
N ARG A 247 6.28 -15.36 17.34
CA ARG A 247 7.16 -16.51 17.62
C ARG A 247 8.31 -16.56 16.62
N SER A 248 9.39 -17.24 16.96
CA SER A 248 10.46 -17.58 16.01
C SER A 248 11.04 -18.97 16.20
N ILE A 249 11.69 -19.44 15.14
CA ILE A 249 12.41 -20.71 15.04
C ILE A 249 13.79 -20.50 14.43
N LEU A 250 14.68 -21.47 14.65
CA LEU A 250 15.90 -21.67 13.87
C LEU A 250 15.70 -22.91 13.00
N LEU A 251 15.73 -22.73 11.68
CA LEU A 251 15.54 -23.77 10.67
C LEU A 251 16.88 -24.03 9.98
N ASN A 252 17.34 -25.27 9.93
CA ASN A 252 18.49 -25.64 9.11
C ASN A 252 18.03 -25.92 7.67
N PRO A 253 18.44 -25.12 6.66
CA PRO A 253 17.94 -25.27 5.29
C PRO A 253 18.39 -26.59 4.66
N THR A 254 19.65 -26.99 4.84
CA THR A 254 20.22 -28.21 4.22
C THR A 254 19.48 -29.49 4.63
N THR A 255 19.18 -29.65 5.92
CA THR A 255 18.42 -30.80 6.44
C THR A 255 16.91 -30.58 6.45
N ASN A 256 16.46 -29.35 6.18
CA ASN A 256 15.06 -28.91 6.20
C ASN A 256 14.35 -29.11 7.55
N LYS A 257 15.11 -29.11 8.66
CA LYS A 257 14.64 -29.36 10.04
C LYS A 257 14.65 -28.10 10.91
N ILE A 258 13.61 -27.95 11.73
CA ILE A 258 13.61 -26.96 12.83
C ILE A 258 14.52 -27.50 13.94
N ILE A 259 15.61 -26.79 14.23
CA ILE A 259 16.60 -27.18 15.25
C ILE A 259 16.39 -26.48 16.60
N ARG A 260 15.68 -25.34 16.61
CA ARG A 260 15.39 -24.57 17.83
C ARG A 260 14.06 -23.82 17.71
N TYR A 261 13.35 -23.71 18.82
CA TYR A 261 12.27 -22.73 19.01
C TYR A 261 12.77 -21.64 19.98
N PHE A 262 12.44 -20.39 19.70
CA PHE A 262 12.74 -19.27 20.58
C PHE A 262 11.54 -18.93 21.50
N PRO A 263 11.76 -18.22 22.63
CA PRO A 263 10.67 -17.70 23.44
C PRO A 263 9.70 -16.80 22.65
N ILE A 264 8.47 -16.66 23.13
CA ILE A 264 7.45 -15.81 22.49
C ILE A 264 7.76 -14.32 22.77
N LEU A 265 7.76 -13.49 21.73
CA LEU A 265 7.90 -12.04 21.86
C LEU A 265 6.55 -11.41 22.23
N THR A 266 6.25 -11.34 23.52
CA THR A 266 4.99 -10.81 24.05
C THR A 266 4.77 -9.33 23.73
N GLY A 267 3.51 -8.90 23.63
CA GLY A 267 3.10 -7.50 23.44
C GLY A 267 2.04 -7.33 22.35
N GLY A 268 2.19 -8.02 21.22
CA GLY A 268 1.31 -7.93 20.06
C GLY A 268 1.92 -8.60 18.83
N SER A 269 1.29 -8.39 17.69
CA SER A 269 1.69 -8.94 16.39
C SER A 269 2.75 -8.09 15.70
N ARG A 270 3.67 -8.73 14.98
CA ARG A 270 4.87 -8.09 14.41
C ARG A 270 5.03 -8.24 12.89
N ASN A 271 4.36 -9.18 12.22
CA ASN A 271 4.46 -9.32 10.76
C ASN A 271 3.23 -8.71 10.08
N HIS A 272 3.24 -8.56 8.76
CA HIS A 272 2.15 -7.92 8.01
C HIS A 272 0.81 -8.66 8.27
N PRO A 273 -0.34 -7.97 8.45
CA PRO A 273 -0.55 -6.51 8.37
C PRO A 273 -0.16 -5.69 9.61
N ALA A 274 0.16 -6.31 10.75
CA ALA A 274 0.63 -5.57 11.93
C ALA A 274 1.99 -4.88 11.72
N SER A 275 2.84 -5.39 10.82
CA SER A 275 4.16 -4.89 10.38
C SER A 275 4.91 -4.04 11.41
N ALA A 276 5.50 -4.73 12.39
CA ALA A 276 6.73 -4.27 13.01
C ALA A 276 7.87 -4.23 11.97
N MET A 277 9.02 -3.79 12.45
CA MET A 277 10.20 -3.48 11.64
C MET A 277 11.33 -4.35 12.22
N ALA A 278 12.09 -5.05 11.38
CA ALA A 278 13.08 -6.04 11.85
C ALA A 278 14.43 -5.88 11.15
N ALA A 279 15.51 -6.02 11.93
CA ALA A 279 16.89 -5.92 11.45
C ALA A 279 17.82 -6.95 12.10
N LEU A 280 18.74 -7.49 11.30
CA LEU A 280 19.94 -8.16 11.78
C LEU A 280 20.95 -7.08 12.18
N LEU A 281 21.30 -7.03 13.48
CA LEU A 281 22.26 -6.05 14.01
C LEU A 281 23.68 -6.31 13.48
N PRO A 282 24.57 -5.30 13.47
CA PRO A 282 25.88 -5.42 12.82
C PRO A 282 26.71 -6.60 13.35
N ILE A 283 27.06 -7.52 12.45
CA ILE A 283 27.85 -8.70 12.78
C ILE A 283 29.30 -8.25 12.97
N LYS A 284 29.84 -8.42 14.18
CA LYS A 284 31.24 -8.13 14.47
C LYS A 284 32.04 -9.43 14.39
N ILE A 285 32.99 -9.52 13.44
CA ILE A 285 33.80 -10.75 13.28
C ILE A 285 34.82 -10.89 14.43
N HIS A 286 35.33 -9.78 14.97
CA HIS A 286 36.31 -9.77 16.06
C HIS A 286 35.89 -8.76 17.13
N ASP A 287 35.16 -9.21 18.15
CA ASP A 287 34.81 -8.43 19.34
C ASP A 287 34.40 -9.37 20.51
N PRO A 288 35.22 -9.55 21.57
CA PRO A 288 36.58 -9.00 21.78
C PRO A 288 37.71 -9.92 21.31
N ASP A 289 37.41 -11.17 20.96
CA ASP A 289 38.38 -12.20 20.58
C ASP A 289 38.83 -12.04 19.10
N PRO A 290 40.13 -12.16 18.77
CA PRO A 290 40.58 -12.21 17.38
C PRO A 290 40.21 -13.51 16.64
N ASN A 291 39.97 -14.63 17.32
CA ASN A 291 39.58 -15.93 16.71
C ASN A 291 38.35 -16.54 17.42
N PRO A 292 37.18 -15.87 17.42
CA PRO A 292 36.03 -16.32 18.17
C PRO A 292 35.47 -17.64 17.64
N THR A 293 35.25 -18.60 18.55
CA THR A 293 34.58 -19.89 18.25
C THR A 293 33.10 -19.73 17.88
N LEU A 294 32.49 -18.58 18.18
CA LEU A 294 31.12 -18.22 17.80
C LEU A 294 31.04 -16.74 17.44
N ILE A 295 30.79 -16.43 16.17
CA ILE A 295 30.53 -15.06 15.71
C ILE A 295 29.07 -14.72 15.98
N ARG A 296 28.84 -13.79 16.91
CA ARG A 296 27.51 -13.49 17.46
C ARG A 296 26.61 -12.80 16.44
N ALA A 297 25.38 -13.28 16.32
CA ALA A 297 24.32 -12.65 15.52
C ALA A 297 23.15 -12.25 16.42
N GLN A 298 22.70 -10.99 16.32
CA GLN A 298 21.60 -10.46 17.12
C GLN A 298 20.51 -9.86 16.23
N VAL A 299 19.25 -10.10 16.57
CA VAL A 299 18.10 -9.56 15.84
C VAL A 299 17.36 -8.56 16.73
N LEU A 300 16.98 -7.43 16.14
CA LEU A 300 16.07 -6.45 16.73
C LEU A 300 14.75 -6.48 15.96
N ILE A 301 13.63 -6.54 16.68
CA ILE A 301 12.28 -6.39 16.13
C ILE A 301 11.59 -5.28 16.93
N CYS A 302 11.19 -4.20 16.27
CA CYS A 302 10.64 -3.00 16.89
C CYS A 302 9.25 -2.68 16.34
N GLY A 303 8.32 -2.34 17.24
CA GLY A 303 6.99 -1.90 16.83
C GLY A 303 6.03 -3.05 16.52
N GLY A 304 5.04 -2.78 15.68
CA GLY A 304 3.91 -3.67 15.39
C GLY A 304 2.59 -3.18 16.01
N ALA A 305 1.54 -3.98 15.92
CA ALA A 305 0.19 -3.62 16.38
C ALA A 305 -0.44 -4.71 17.27
N LYS A 306 -1.57 -4.38 17.89
CA LYS A 306 -2.42 -5.42 18.51
C LYS A 306 -2.97 -6.37 17.42
N PRO A 307 -3.13 -7.67 17.67
CA PRO A 307 -3.58 -8.63 16.64
C PRO A 307 -4.90 -8.22 15.96
N GLU A 308 -5.82 -7.61 16.71
CA GLU A 308 -7.13 -7.15 16.27
C GLU A 308 -7.13 -5.79 15.51
N ALA A 309 -5.98 -5.11 15.37
CA ALA A 309 -5.94 -3.76 14.79
C ALA A 309 -6.49 -3.71 13.35
N ALA A 310 -6.13 -4.67 12.49
CA ALA A 310 -6.61 -4.74 11.11
C ALA A 310 -8.14 -4.89 11.01
N THR A 311 -8.78 -5.59 11.97
CA THR A 311 -10.24 -5.75 12.03
C THR A 311 -10.97 -4.60 12.71
N LEU A 312 -10.24 -3.71 13.40
CA LEU A 312 -10.79 -2.47 13.96
C LEU A 312 -10.82 -1.34 12.93
N VAL A 313 -9.85 -1.29 12.00
CA VAL A 313 -9.84 -0.31 10.89
C VAL A 313 -11.01 -0.51 9.92
N ASP A 314 -11.48 -1.75 9.66
CA ASP A 314 -12.70 -1.99 8.85
C ASP A 314 -13.96 -1.34 9.47
N LYS A 315 -13.88 -0.85 10.73
CA LYS A 315 -14.90 -0.09 11.47
C LYS A 315 -14.55 1.40 11.65
N GLY A 316 -13.45 1.88 11.05
CA GLY A 316 -12.92 3.24 11.24
C GLY A 316 -12.10 3.47 12.52
N VAL A 317 -11.80 2.42 13.29
CA VAL A 317 -11.07 2.52 14.57
C VAL A 317 -9.58 2.23 14.36
N PHE A 318 -8.77 3.29 14.34
CA PHE A 318 -7.31 3.19 14.26
C PHE A 318 -6.71 2.94 15.65
N VAL A 319 -5.87 1.92 15.77
CA VAL A 319 -5.24 1.53 17.05
C VAL A 319 -3.79 2.02 17.07
N THR A 320 -3.40 2.75 18.12
CA THR A 320 -2.02 3.18 18.34
C THR A 320 -1.07 1.98 18.34
N ALA A 321 -0.03 2.05 17.51
CA ALA A 321 0.98 1.01 17.42
C ALA A 321 1.91 0.90 18.63
N MET A 322 2.67 -0.19 18.68
CA MET A 322 3.57 -0.49 19.78
C MET A 322 4.84 0.41 19.77
N LYS A 323 5.29 0.80 20.97
CA LYS A 323 6.65 1.30 21.21
C LYS A 323 7.64 0.18 21.55
N ASP A 324 7.14 -1.00 21.90
CA ASP A 324 7.93 -2.15 22.39
C ASP A 324 8.80 -2.77 21.30
N CYS A 325 10.07 -3.02 21.63
CA CYS A 325 11.01 -3.79 20.83
C CYS A 325 11.48 -5.04 21.59
N GLY A 326 11.77 -6.12 20.86
CA GLY A 326 12.55 -7.24 21.34
C GLY A 326 13.91 -7.31 20.66
N ARG A 327 14.99 -7.42 21.45
CA ARG A 327 16.34 -7.79 21.00
C ARG A 327 16.68 -9.19 21.51
N ILE A 328 17.26 -10.05 20.67
CA ILE A 328 17.68 -11.41 21.05
C ILE A 328 18.98 -11.79 20.34
N GLU A 329 19.81 -12.61 20.97
CA GLU A 329 20.98 -13.21 20.32
C GLU A 329 20.60 -14.59 19.75
N ILE A 330 20.59 -14.71 18.43
CA ILE A 330 20.06 -15.91 17.76
C ILE A 330 21.05 -17.08 17.81
N THR A 331 22.34 -16.76 17.97
CA THR A 331 23.47 -17.69 18.12
C THR A 331 23.64 -18.28 19.51
N ASP A 332 23.23 -17.57 20.57
CA ASP A 332 23.28 -18.09 21.94
C ASP A 332 22.08 -19.03 22.17
N PRO A 333 22.29 -20.34 22.45
CA PRO A 333 21.22 -21.33 22.62
C PRO A 333 20.28 -21.05 23.80
N TYR A 334 20.70 -20.23 24.78
CA TYR A 334 19.92 -19.90 25.98
C TYR A 334 19.31 -18.48 25.94
N SER A 335 19.53 -17.72 24.87
CA SER A 335 19.10 -16.32 24.76
C SER A 335 17.58 -16.12 24.88
N THR A 336 17.20 -14.96 25.41
CA THR A 336 15.81 -14.55 25.63
C THR A 336 15.57 -13.11 25.14
N TRP A 337 14.30 -12.70 25.00
CA TRP A 337 13.95 -11.38 24.49
C TRP A 337 14.23 -10.26 25.52
N HIS A 338 15.28 -9.49 25.27
CA HIS A 338 15.52 -8.23 25.96
C HIS A 338 14.55 -7.16 25.42
N LYS A 339 13.59 -6.73 26.25
CA LYS A 339 12.62 -5.70 25.89
C LYS A 339 13.22 -4.29 25.95
N GLU A 340 13.03 -3.51 24.89
CA GLU A 340 13.40 -2.10 24.78
C GLU A 340 12.18 -1.26 24.30
N VAL A 341 12.27 0.08 24.34
CA VAL A 341 11.11 0.96 24.05
C VAL A 341 11.56 2.14 23.19
N MET A 342 10.90 2.34 22.05
CA MET A 342 11.11 3.48 21.15
C MET A 342 10.50 4.78 21.72
N PRO A 343 11.02 5.97 21.36
CA PRO A 343 10.45 7.25 21.79
C PRO A 343 8.97 7.42 21.41
N THR A 344 8.63 7.03 20.17
CA THR A 344 7.31 7.16 19.53
C THR A 344 6.80 5.78 19.07
N PRO A 345 5.48 5.59 18.88
CA PRO A 345 4.96 4.33 18.32
C PRO A 345 5.43 4.19 16.86
N ARG A 346 5.91 2.99 16.49
CA ARG A 346 6.42 2.69 15.14
C ARG A 346 6.10 1.26 14.73
N ILE A 347 6.26 1.06 13.43
CA ILE A 347 5.56 0.13 12.54
C ILE A 347 6.07 0.49 11.12
N MET A 348 5.91 -0.41 10.14
CA MET A 348 6.25 -0.35 8.69
C MET A 348 7.53 0.22 8.17
N GLY A 349 8.15 1.24 8.75
CA GLY A 349 9.30 1.78 8.05
C GLY A 349 10.37 0.72 8.01
N ASP A 350 11.11 0.71 6.93
CA ASP A 350 12.16 -0.26 6.77
C ASP A 350 13.18 -0.03 7.88
N MET A 351 13.29 -0.99 8.80
CA MET A 351 14.43 -1.05 9.70
C MET A 351 15.63 -1.61 8.94
N LEU A 352 16.04 -0.81 7.94
CA LEU A 352 17.41 -0.42 7.73
C LEU A 352 18.03 0.08 9.05
N VAL A 353 18.99 0.98 8.92
CA VAL A 353 19.14 2.09 9.85
C VAL A 353 18.01 3.16 9.63
N LEU A 354 16.71 2.74 9.69
CA LEU A 354 15.58 3.35 10.47
C LEU A 354 14.32 4.06 9.80
N PRO A 355 13.13 4.17 10.50
CA PRO A 355 11.76 3.90 9.92
C PRO A 355 10.47 4.70 10.39
N THR A 356 9.25 4.54 9.77
CA THR A 356 7.84 4.60 10.32
C THR A 356 6.65 4.20 9.37
N GLY A 357 5.39 4.08 9.86
CA GLY A 357 4.08 3.95 9.11
C GLY A 357 3.21 2.69 9.45
N THR A 358 1.96 2.46 8.97
CA THR A 358 1.16 1.21 9.26
C THR A 358 0.79 0.35 8.02
N ALA A 359 0.88 -1.00 8.11
CA ALA A 359 0.76 -1.88 6.93
C ALA A 359 -0.64 -2.41 6.67
N GLY A 360 -1.48 -1.54 6.14
CA GLY A 360 -2.57 -1.97 5.28
C GLY A 360 -3.06 -0.81 4.44
N TRP A 361 -3.71 -1.14 3.34
CA TRP A 361 -4.24 -0.14 2.42
C TRP A 361 -5.37 0.69 3.08
N ASN A 362 -5.10 1.98 3.34
CA ASN A 362 -5.83 2.89 4.24
C ASN A 362 -5.83 2.49 5.73
N TYR A 363 -4.97 1.57 6.19
CA TYR A 363 -4.96 1.07 7.58
C TYR A 363 -3.87 1.75 8.44
N ALA A 364 -3.36 2.88 7.96
CA ALA A 364 -2.50 3.82 8.68
C ALA A 364 -3.17 5.19 8.72
N ASP A 365 -2.99 5.90 9.82
CA ASP A 365 -3.18 7.34 9.90
C ASP A 365 -2.08 7.95 10.81
N ASP A 366 -2.02 9.28 10.90
CA ASP A 366 -1.03 10.05 11.68
C ASP A 366 0.45 9.73 11.32
N PRO A 367 0.97 10.29 10.19
CA PRO A 367 2.33 10.04 9.73
C PRO A 367 3.38 10.51 10.76
N ASN A 368 4.24 9.59 11.18
CA ASN A 368 5.35 9.91 12.07
C ASN A 368 6.56 10.35 11.24
N LEU A 369 6.73 11.67 11.10
CA LEU A 369 7.70 12.33 10.23
C LEU A 369 9.15 12.33 10.74
N THR A 370 9.39 11.90 11.98
CA THR A 370 10.69 12.01 12.67
C THR A 370 11.44 10.68 12.61
N PRO A 371 12.60 10.54 11.96
CA PRO A 371 13.40 9.32 12.07
C PRO A 371 14.01 9.16 13.47
N VAL A 372 14.45 7.95 13.82
CA VAL A 372 15.13 7.64 15.09
C VAL A 372 16.42 6.89 14.77
N LEU A 373 17.56 7.26 15.35
CA LEU A 373 18.78 6.46 15.35
C LEU A 373 18.71 5.39 16.46
N TYR A 374 19.23 4.18 16.19
CA TYR A 374 19.39 3.10 17.17
C TYR A 374 20.87 2.71 17.29
N GLU A 375 21.44 2.88 18.47
CA GLU A 375 22.85 2.61 18.75
C GLU A 375 22.97 1.39 19.71
N PRO A 376 23.21 0.17 19.20
CA PRO A 376 23.10 -1.07 19.99
C PRO A 376 24.08 -1.17 21.16
N GLU A 377 25.18 -0.42 21.11
CA GLU A 377 26.25 -0.41 22.12
C GLU A 377 25.97 0.57 23.28
N ASN A 378 25.09 1.56 23.08
CA ASN A 378 24.78 2.54 24.11
C ASN A 378 24.07 1.88 25.32
N PRO A 379 24.15 2.50 26.52
CA PRO A 379 23.28 2.13 27.64
C PRO A 379 21.81 2.18 27.22
N LYS A 380 20.99 1.24 27.72
CA LYS A 380 19.59 1.02 27.29
C LYS A 380 18.74 2.29 27.17
N THR A 381 18.92 3.25 28.09
CA THR A 381 18.20 4.54 28.13
C THR A 381 18.67 5.57 27.09
N LYS A 382 19.76 5.31 26.38
CA LYS A 382 20.37 6.17 25.35
C LYS A 382 20.55 5.45 24.00
N ARG A 383 19.85 4.34 23.77
CA ARG A 383 19.93 3.60 22.50
C ARG A 383 19.15 4.26 21.38
N PHE A 384 18.05 4.96 21.68
CA PHE A 384 17.22 5.63 20.68
C PHE A 384 17.38 7.15 20.73
N THR A 385 17.64 7.78 19.58
CA THR A 385 17.82 9.23 19.45
C THR A 385 16.97 9.76 18.29
N GLU A 386 16.04 10.68 18.53
CA GLU A 386 15.22 11.28 17.47
C GLU A 386 16.03 12.26 16.61
N LEU A 387 15.92 12.10 15.28
CA LEU A 387 16.66 12.82 14.25
C LEU A 387 15.82 13.98 13.67
N THR A 388 16.33 14.67 12.64
CA THR A 388 15.61 15.73 11.93
C THR A 388 14.42 15.15 11.15
N ALA A 389 13.23 15.71 11.34
CA ALA A 389 12.01 15.26 10.65
C ALA A 389 11.95 15.71 9.18
N THR A 390 11.26 14.93 8.34
CA THR A 390 10.81 15.34 7.00
C THR A 390 9.47 16.10 7.08
N ASN A 391 9.03 16.71 5.98
CA ASN A 391 7.67 17.21 5.79
C ASN A 391 6.82 16.30 4.89
N ILE A 392 7.36 15.18 4.38
CA ILE A 392 6.68 14.27 3.45
C ILE A 392 6.19 13.01 4.21
N PRO A 393 4.88 12.69 4.18
CA PRO A 393 4.34 11.51 4.85
C PRO A 393 4.66 10.23 4.08
N ARG A 394 5.46 9.34 4.68
CA ARG A 394 5.77 8.02 4.14
C ARG A 394 4.79 6.99 4.69
N MET A 395 3.86 6.54 3.84
CA MET A 395 2.70 5.70 4.20
C MET A 395 2.85 4.28 3.61
N TYR A 396 1.76 3.48 3.57
CA TYR A 396 1.79 2.11 3.02
C TYR A 396 2.39 2.11 1.61
N CYS A 397 3.33 1.18 1.39
CA CYS A 397 4.17 1.10 0.19
C CYS A 397 5.16 2.26 -0.04
N SER A 398 5.60 2.98 1.01
CA SER A 398 6.91 3.65 1.01
C SER A 398 8.04 2.63 1.13
N THR A 399 9.22 2.93 0.60
CA THR A 399 10.45 2.19 0.94
C THR A 399 11.68 3.09 1.09
N ALA A 400 12.71 2.56 1.74
CA ALA A 400 14.02 3.21 1.88
C ALA A 400 15.21 2.27 1.61
N MET A 401 16.41 2.85 1.43
CA MET A 401 17.69 2.11 1.40
C MET A 401 18.89 2.99 1.78
N VAL A 402 20.00 2.36 2.16
CA VAL A 402 21.31 3.04 2.26
C VAL A 402 21.96 3.11 0.88
N LEU A 403 22.44 4.29 0.49
CA LEU A 403 23.16 4.55 -0.76
C LEU A 403 24.68 4.32 -0.63
N PRO A 404 25.41 4.10 -1.74
CA PRO A 404 26.87 3.95 -1.75
C PRO A 404 27.66 5.15 -1.21
N ASP A 405 27.07 6.35 -1.18
CA ASP A 405 27.66 7.54 -0.55
C ASP A 405 27.40 7.62 0.98
N GLY A 406 26.56 6.74 1.52
CA GLY A 406 26.19 6.66 2.94
C GLY A 406 24.92 7.43 3.31
N LYS A 407 24.25 8.11 2.37
CA LYS A 407 22.93 8.71 2.61
C LYS A 407 21.85 7.61 2.65
N ILE A 408 20.65 7.97 3.11
CA ILE A 408 19.48 7.08 3.05
C ILE A 408 18.50 7.63 2.01
N LEU A 409 18.26 6.90 0.93
CA LEU A 409 17.24 7.23 -0.05
C LEU A 409 15.87 6.79 0.49
N VAL A 410 14.86 7.64 0.40
CA VAL A 410 13.49 7.40 0.86
C VAL A 410 12.52 7.79 -0.25
N ALA A 411 11.67 6.86 -0.69
CA ALA A 411 10.78 7.08 -1.82
C ALA A 411 9.42 6.38 -1.64
N GLY A 412 8.49 6.70 -2.53
CA GLY A 412 7.14 6.16 -2.52
C GLY A 412 6.25 6.72 -1.41
N SER A 413 4.95 6.65 -1.64
CA SER A 413 4.10 5.65 -0.99
C SER A 413 2.77 5.53 -1.74
N ASN A 414 2.12 4.38 -1.70
CA ASN A 414 0.87 4.15 -2.41
C ASN A 414 -0.17 3.44 -1.53
N THR A 415 -0.80 4.21 -0.63
CA THR A 415 -1.94 3.74 0.18
C THR A 415 -3.28 3.87 -0.57
N ASN A 416 -3.28 3.68 -1.90
CA ASN A 416 -4.46 3.76 -2.76
C ASN A 416 -4.62 2.52 -3.65
N TYR A 417 -5.86 2.16 -4.03
CA TYR A 417 -6.11 1.00 -4.90
C TYR A 417 -5.55 1.14 -6.32
N TYR A 418 -5.41 2.39 -6.73
CA TYR A 418 -4.98 2.87 -8.02
C TYR A 418 -4.20 4.14 -7.76
N TYR A 419 -3.35 4.55 -8.69
CA TYR A 419 -2.59 5.79 -8.56
C TYR A 419 -3.52 7.00 -8.44
N LYS A 420 -3.31 7.80 -7.39
CA LYS A 420 -4.16 8.96 -7.05
C LYS A 420 -3.32 10.10 -6.48
N PHE A 421 -3.06 11.08 -7.32
CA PHE A 421 -2.26 12.24 -6.98
C PHE A 421 -3.06 13.39 -6.32
N LYS A 422 -4.39 13.27 -6.26
CA LYS A 422 -5.35 14.27 -5.77
C LYS A 422 -6.56 13.62 -5.11
N ASP A 423 -7.35 14.41 -4.37
CA ASP A 423 -8.66 14.05 -3.79
C ASP A 423 -8.66 12.86 -2.83
N VAL A 424 -7.55 12.64 -2.11
CA VAL A 424 -7.36 11.64 -1.04
C VAL A 424 -6.49 12.22 0.08
N LYS A 425 -6.64 11.70 1.32
CA LYS A 425 -5.87 12.18 2.50
C LYS A 425 -4.35 11.99 2.33
N TYR A 426 -3.96 10.87 1.73
CA TYR A 426 -2.58 10.53 1.39
C TYR A 426 -2.52 10.18 -0.10
N PRO A 427 -2.05 11.10 -0.96
CA PRO A 427 -1.81 10.83 -2.37
C PRO A 427 -0.78 9.71 -2.60
N THR A 428 -0.78 9.14 -3.80
CA THR A 428 0.34 8.35 -4.30
C THR A 428 1.55 9.28 -4.42
N GLU A 429 2.57 9.05 -3.58
CA GLU A 429 3.73 9.93 -3.42
C GLU A 429 4.90 9.44 -4.29
N LEU A 430 5.34 10.31 -5.20
CA LEU A 430 6.42 10.04 -6.18
C LEU A 430 7.70 10.83 -5.89
N ARG A 431 7.70 11.67 -4.84
CA ARG A 431 8.88 12.45 -4.44
C ARG A 431 9.92 11.57 -3.76
N VAL A 432 11.17 11.74 -4.19
CA VAL A 432 12.32 10.99 -3.71
C VAL A 432 13.17 11.91 -2.84
N GLU A 433 13.40 11.52 -1.59
CA GLU A 433 14.25 12.24 -0.65
C GLU A 433 15.56 11.50 -0.39
N LYS A 434 16.63 12.24 -0.08
CA LYS A 434 17.83 11.71 0.56
C LYS A 434 17.91 12.28 1.97
N PHE A 435 17.91 11.41 2.97
CA PHE A 435 18.27 11.77 4.34
C PHE A 435 19.80 11.67 4.53
N TYR A 436 20.33 12.65 5.26
CA TYR A 436 21.73 12.79 5.65
C TYR A 436 21.83 12.45 7.14
N PRO A 437 22.31 11.25 7.55
CA PRO A 437 22.45 10.90 8.96
C PRO A 437 23.42 11.81 9.76
N PRO A 438 23.48 11.71 11.11
CA PRO A 438 24.37 12.54 11.94
C PRO A 438 25.87 12.53 11.59
N TYR A 439 26.37 11.52 10.86
CA TYR A 439 27.75 11.50 10.32
C TYR A 439 27.94 12.33 9.04
N PHE A 440 26.89 13.04 8.60
CA PHE A 440 26.93 14.12 7.61
C PHE A 440 26.90 15.52 8.26
N ASP A 441 27.36 15.66 9.51
CA ASP A 441 27.62 16.96 10.10
C ASP A 441 28.63 17.73 9.22
N PRO A 442 28.29 18.94 8.69
CA PRO A 442 29.20 19.75 7.90
C PRO A 442 30.51 20.12 8.63
N LEU A 443 30.49 20.15 9.97
CA LEU A 443 31.69 20.37 10.79
C LEU A 443 32.68 19.19 10.76
N LEU A 444 32.23 18.02 10.27
CA LEU A 444 33.04 16.80 10.12
C LEU A 444 33.37 16.49 8.65
N ASP A 445 33.09 17.39 7.71
CA ASP A 445 33.27 17.10 6.28
C ASP A 445 34.75 16.98 5.88
N SER A 446 35.62 17.80 6.48
CA SER A 446 37.09 17.67 6.37
C SER A 446 37.65 16.40 7.04
N ASP A 447 36.86 15.76 7.90
CA ASP A 447 37.16 14.53 8.63
C ASP A 447 36.64 13.28 7.88
N ARG A 448 36.13 13.40 6.64
CA ARG A 448 35.76 12.25 5.81
C ARG A 448 36.98 11.52 5.23
N PRO A 449 37.10 10.19 5.42
CA PRO A 449 38.12 9.40 4.74
C PRO A 449 37.74 9.16 3.26
N CYS A 450 38.68 9.40 2.35
CA CYS A 450 38.51 9.11 0.91
C CYS A 450 39.27 7.84 0.54
N ILE A 451 38.62 6.76 0.08
CA ILE A 451 39.31 5.51 -0.28
C ILE A 451 40.03 5.66 -1.64
N ILE A 452 41.36 5.59 -1.61
CA ILE A 452 42.25 5.73 -2.78
C ILE A 452 42.74 4.36 -3.31
N SER A 453 42.61 3.27 -2.54
CA SER A 453 43.09 1.94 -2.95
C SER A 453 42.41 1.44 -4.24
N ASN A 454 43.14 1.60 -5.37
CA ASN A 454 42.79 1.09 -6.69
C ASN A 454 42.74 -0.45 -6.72
N HIS A 455 41.68 -1.05 -6.19
CA HIS A 455 41.35 -2.47 -6.41
C HIS A 455 40.84 -2.76 -7.82
N LYS A 456 40.98 -1.81 -8.77
CA LYS A 456 40.55 -1.89 -10.19
C LYS A 456 41.03 -3.15 -10.95
N GLY A 457 42.05 -3.86 -10.45
CA GLY A 457 42.48 -5.17 -10.96
C GLY A 457 41.85 -6.40 -10.27
N LYS A 458 41.57 -6.35 -8.96
CA LYS A 458 40.96 -7.46 -8.21
C LYS A 458 39.44 -7.31 -8.19
N ARG A 459 38.80 -7.93 -9.18
CA ARG A 459 37.32 -7.96 -9.40
C ARG A 459 36.57 -8.83 -8.37
N ALA A 460 37.22 -9.18 -7.26
CA ALA A 460 36.91 -10.31 -6.41
C ALA A 460 37.70 -10.23 -5.09
N ILE A 461 37.03 -10.49 -3.97
CA ILE A 461 37.66 -10.80 -2.68
C ILE A 461 37.16 -12.19 -2.28
N ARG A 462 38.06 -13.07 -1.84
CA ARG A 462 37.69 -14.39 -1.29
C ARG A 462 37.43 -14.31 0.21
N HIS A 463 36.62 -15.23 0.73
CA HIS A 463 36.44 -15.39 2.17
C HIS A 463 37.79 -15.63 2.88
N GLY A 464 37.99 -14.94 4.00
CA GLY A 464 39.27 -14.93 4.74
C GLY A 464 40.44 -14.18 4.08
N GLU A 465 40.27 -13.61 2.87
CA GLU A 465 41.34 -12.86 2.20
C GLU A 465 41.63 -11.52 2.91
N SER A 466 42.92 -11.18 3.07
CA SER A 466 43.35 -9.90 3.63
C SER A 466 43.42 -8.81 2.54
N VAL A 467 42.78 -7.68 2.79
CA VAL A 467 42.63 -6.55 1.85
C VAL A 467 43.26 -5.29 2.46
N ALA A 468 44.30 -4.78 1.82
CA ALA A 468 44.95 -3.51 2.18
C ALA A 468 44.16 -2.32 1.62
N ILE A 469 43.41 -1.63 2.47
CA ILE A 469 42.61 -0.45 2.13
C ILE A 469 43.47 0.80 2.40
N LYS A 470 43.63 1.64 1.37
CA LYS A 470 44.35 2.93 1.47
C LYS A 470 43.36 4.07 1.38
N PHE A 471 43.48 5.06 2.25
CA PHE A 471 42.58 6.21 2.30
C PHE A 471 43.31 7.52 2.63
N GLU A 472 42.80 8.59 2.05
CA GLU A 472 43.13 9.97 2.37
C GLU A 472 42.40 10.39 3.66
N LEU A 473 43.06 11.18 4.50
CA LEU A 473 42.43 11.94 5.57
C LEU A 473 43.30 13.14 5.98
N LYS A 474 42.73 14.34 5.92
CA LYS A 474 43.39 15.62 6.30
C LYS A 474 43.77 15.69 7.78
N LYS A 475 43.19 14.82 8.61
CA LYS A 475 43.44 14.74 10.05
C LYS A 475 44.68 13.89 10.34
N THR A 476 45.80 14.55 10.59
CA THR A 476 47.12 13.94 10.86
C THR A 476 47.16 13.02 12.09
N ASN A 477 46.35 13.30 13.12
CA ASN A 477 46.31 12.53 14.37
C ASN A 477 45.02 11.69 14.49
N ILE A 478 45.09 10.43 14.07
CA ILE A 478 44.02 9.43 14.21
C ILE A 478 44.40 8.40 15.28
N LYS A 479 43.52 8.13 16.25
CA LYS A 479 43.65 6.93 17.09
C LYS A 479 43.09 5.71 16.34
N GLU A 480 43.84 4.61 16.32
CA GLU A 480 43.41 3.36 15.66
C GLU A 480 42.02 2.90 16.12
N SER A 481 41.68 3.08 17.41
CA SER A 481 40.35 2.83 17.99
C SER A 481 39.18 3.45 17.23
N ASN A 482 39.41 4.61 16.59
CA ASN A 482 38.35 5.41 16.00
C ASN A 482 37.99 4.94 14.58
N VAL A 483 38.91 4.24 13.90
CA VAL A 483 38.72 3.70 12.54
C VAL A 483 37.90 2.41 12.58
N LYS A 484 36.84 2.33 11.79
CA LYS A 484 36.05 1.11 11.55
C LYS A 484 35.93 0.83 10.05
N VAL A 485 36.27 -0.41 9.68
CA VAL A 485 36.05 -0.95 8.33
C VAL A 485 34.78 -1.79 8.37
N THR A 486 33.82 -1.51 7.49
CA THR A 486 32.56 -2.26 7.43
C THR A 486 32.21 -2.63 6.00
N MET A 487 31.59 -3.81 5.82
CA MET A 487 31.02 -4.28 4.57
C MET A 487 29.49 -4.27 4.67
N TYR A 488 28.81 -3.69 3.68
CA TYR A 488 27.35 -3.65 3.63
C TYR A 488 26.78 -4.38 2.40
N ALA A 489 25.82 -5.27 2.63
CA ALA A 489 24.98 -5.89 1.62
C ALA A 489 23.69 -5.06 1.45
N PRO A 490 23.45 -4.43 0.29
CA PRO A 490 22.23 -3.67 0.05
C PRO A 490 21.02 -4.61 0.00
N PRO A 491 19.93 -4.28 0.72
CA PRO A 491 18.73 -5.10 0.72
C PRO A 491 17.89 -4.93 -0.53
N PHE A 492 17.01 -5.90 -0.74
CA PHE A 492 15.74 -5.66 -1.41
C PHE A 492 14.71 -5.21 -0.37
N THR A 493 14.21 -3.99 -0.49
CA THR A 493 13.32 -3.39 0.52
C THR A 493 11.87 -3.38 0.04
N THR A 494 10.94 -3.83 0.89
CA THR A 494 9.49 -3.62 0.73
C THR A 494 8.72 -3.81 2.03
N HIS A 495 7.58 -3.14 2.18
CA HIS A 495 6.58 -3.40 3.25
C HIS A 495 7.08 -3.31 4.71
N GLY A 496 8.23 -2.66 4.96
CA GLY A 496 8.88 -2.59 6.27
C GLY A 496 9.91 -3.65 6.55
N PHE A 497 10.35 -4.37 5.52
CA PHE A 497 11.36 -5.39 5.63
C PHE A 497 12.42 -5.28 4.53
N SER A 498 13.68 -5.26 4.96
CA SER A 498 14.86 -5.15 4.11
C SER A 498 15.51 -6.52 3.92
N MET A 499 14.99 -7.28 2.95
CA MET A 499 15.39 -8.65 2.65
C MET A 499 16.88 -8.73 2.29
N GLY A 500 17.60 -9.67 2.91
CA GLY A 500 19.03 -9.87 2.69
C GLY A 500 19.96 -8.82 3.30
N GLN A 501 19.45 -7.80 4.01
CA GLN A 501 20.29 -6.76 4.61
C GLN A 501 21.35 -7.35 5.53
N ARG A 502 22.60 -6.90 5.38
CA ARG A 502 23.69 -7.26 6.29
C ARG A 502 24.72 -6.14 6.40
N LEU A 503 25.07 -5.76 7.63
CA LEU A 503 26.28 -4.99 7.92
C LEU A 503 27.26 -5.86 8.70
N ILE A 504 28.51 -5.91 8.24
CA ILE A 504 29.58 -6.67 8.87
C ILE A 504 30.70 -5.72 9.26
N VAL A 505 31.11 -5.73 10.52
CA VAL A 505 32.29 -5.02 11.01
C VAL A 505 33.49 -5.96 10.90
N LEU A 506 34.44 -5.59 10.04
CA LEU A 506 35.62 -6.41 9.77
C LEU A 506 36.68 -6.26 10.86
N GLY A 507 37.51 -7.29 10.98
CA GLY A 507 38.78 -7.20 11.70
C GLY A 507 39.74 -6.28 10.95
N LYS A 508 40.58 -5.57 11.70
CA LYS A 508 41.60 -4.66 11.19
C LYS A 508 42.97 -4.99 11.78
N SER A 509 44.01 -4.83 10.96
CA SER A 509 45.39 -4.72 11.41
C SER A 509 45.68 -3.32 11.96
N LYS A 510 46.91 -3.11 12.43
CA LYS A 510 47.36 -1.81 12.92
C LYS A 510 47.25 -0.73 11.83
N LEU A 511 46.79 0.46 12.23
CA LEU A 511 46.71 1.62 11.33
C LEU A 511 48.13 2.09 10.97
N LYS A 512 48.44 2.13 9.68
CA LYS A 512 49.73 2.59 9.14
C LYS A 512 49.56 3.98 8.54
N ASN A 513 50.36 4.96 8.97
CA ASN A 513 50.59 6.14 8.15
C ASN A 513 51.52 5.74 7.00
N VAL A 514 51.18 6.11 5.76
CA VAL A 514 51.91 5.76 4.54
C VAL A 514 52.24 6.98 3.65
N GLY A 515 52.06 8.20 4.18
CA GLY A 515 52.35 9.47 3.50
C GLY A 515 51.65 10.66 4.15
N SER A 516 51.89 11.87 3.64
CA SER A 516 51.14 13.06 4.07
C SER A 516 49.65 12.84 3.80
N GLU A 517 48.82 13.02 4.83
CA GLU A 517 47.37 12.80 4.81
C GLU A 517 46.95 11.40 4.31
N MET A 518 47.86 10.41 4.28
CA MET A 518 47.64 9.10 3.66
C MET A 518 47.82 7.95 4.65
N PHE A 519 46.78 7.13 4.76
CA PHE A 519 46.72 6.03 5.71
C PHE A 519 46.40 4.69 5.03
N GLN A 520 46.85 3.59 5.63
CA GLN A 520 46.51 2.23 5.25
C GLN A 520 46.03 1.45 6.47
N VAL A 521 44.99 0.65 6.28
CA VAL A 521 44.59 -0.43 7.19
C VAL A 521 44.45 -1.72 6.38
N ASP A 522 44.89 -2.85 6.93
CA ASP A 522 44.60 -4.15 6.30
C ASP A 522 43.40 -4.76 7.02
N ALA A 523 42.37 -5.14 6.28
CA ALA A 523 41.16 -5.75 6.84
C ALA A 523 41.00 -7.19 6.33
N VAL A 524 40.48 -8.09 7.17
CA VAL A 524 40.24 -9.49 6.79
C VAL A 524 38.80 -9.67 6.34
N ALA A 525 38.60 -10.24 5.16
CA ALA A 525 37.29 -10.57 4.63
C ALA A 525 36.60 -11.65 5.50
N PRO A 526 35.26 -11.68 5.57
CA PRO A 526 34.51 -12.67 6.33
C PRO A 526 34.99 -14.11 6.04
N PRO A 527 35.24 -14.95 7.06
CA PRO A 527 35.94 -16.23 6.86
C PRO A 527 35.07 -17.31 6.18
N THR A 528 33.74 -17.17 6.20
CA THR A 528 32.81 -18.15 5.62
C THR A 528 31.58 -17.49 4.97
N ALA A 529 30.85 -18.26 4.16
CA ALA A 529 29.70 -17.76 3.41
C ALA A 529 28.41 -17.65 4.24
N GLU A 530 28.33 -18.31 5.40
CA GLU A 530 27.26 -18.14 6.39
C GLU A 530 27.29 -16.73 7.00
N ILE A 531 28.50 -16.20 7.20
CA ILE A 531 28.75 -14.86 7.71
C ILE A 531 28.56 -13.83 6.59
N ALA A 532 28.96 -14.14 5.36
CA ALA A 532 28.78 -13.28 4.19
C ALA A 532 28.49 -14.09 2.91
N PRO A 533 27.21 -14.28 2.55
CA PRO A 533 26.83 -14.98 1.31
C PRO A 533 27.46 -14.35 0.07
N PRO A 534 27.75 -15.15 -0.98
CA PRO A 534 28.35 -14.63 -2.19
C PRO A 534 27.39 -13.69 -2.93
N VAL A 535 27.81 -12.44 -3.05
CA VAL A 535 27.22 -11.38 -3.89
C VAL A 535 28.37 -10.68 -4.59
N ILE A 536 28.26 -10.40 -5.90
CA ILE A 536 29.37 -9.79 -6.64
C ILE A 536 28.98 -8.87 -7.80
N SER A 537 30.00 -8.12 -8.23
CA SER A 537 30.02 -7.20 -9.35
C SER A 537 30.66 -7.83 -10.59
N CYS A 538 30.08 -7.57 -11.77
CA CYS A 538 30.61 -7.86 -13.11
C CYS A 538 30.72 -9.34 -13.54
N ALA A 539 29.66 -9.84 -14.19
CA ALA A 539 29.71 -10.93 -15.16
C ALA A 539 29.27 -10.45 -16.57
N SER A 540 29.94 -9.44 -17.13
CA SER A 540 29.65 -8.97 -18.50
C SER A 540 30.31 -9.86 -19.56
N LYS A 541 29.55 -10.81 -20.13
CA LYS A 541 29.88 -11.42 -21.44
C LYS A 541 29.66 -10.40 -22.57
N CYS A 542 30.50 -9.36 -22.62
CA CYS A 542 30.60 -8.48 -23.79
C CYS A 542 31.61 -9.06 -24.78
N SER A 543 31.26 -10.19 -25.40
CA SER A 543 31.94 -10.70 -26.59
C SER A 543 31.49 -9.91 -27.81
N LEU A 544 31.93 -8.65 -27.92
CA LEU A 544 31.86 -7.89 -29.16
C LEU A 544 33.03 -8.30 -30.07
N PRO A 545 32.80 -8.50 -31.39
CA PRO A 545 33.88 -8.75 -32.33
C PRO A 545 34.88 -7.59 -32.35
N ARG A 546 36.15 -7.93 -32.60
CA ARG A 546 37.25 -6.97 -32.76
C ARG A 546 37.02 -6.15 -34.04
N LEU A 547 36.56 -4.92 -33.89
CA LEU A 547 36.63 -3.91 -34.95
C LEU A 547 38.00 -3.24 -34.89
N GLU A 548 38.77 -3.39 -35.96
CA GLU A 548 40.08 -2.76 -36.13
C GLU A 548 39.93 -1.41 -36.87
N ASN A 549 40.90 -0.51 -36.70
CA ASN A 549 41.06 0.77 -37.40
C ASN A 549 40.11 1.94 -37.01
N ILE A 550 40.42 2.63 -35.89
CA ILE A 550 40.41 4.10 -35.81
C ILE A 550 41.73 4.53 -35.14
N ASP A 551 42.32 5.63 -35.60
CA ASP A 551 43.64 6.14 -35.19
C ASP A 551 43.55 7.09 -33.96
N GLU A 552 44.53 7.04 -33.05
CA GLU A 552 44.55 7.80 -31.79
C GLU A 552 45.43 9.07 -31.89
N ASN A 553 44.93 10.17 -32.46
CA ASN A 553 45.62 11.47 -32.38
C ASN A 553 44.71 12.71 -32.54
N CYS A 554 44.18 13.25 -31.43
CA CYS A 554 43.93 14.69 -31.27
C CYS A 554 43.67 15.07 -29.79
N PRO A 555 44.10 16.26 -29.31
CA PRO A 555 43.96 16.68 -27.92
C PRO A 555 42.58 17.28 -27.60
N ALA A 556 42.14 17.14 -26.34
CA ALA A 556 40.87 17.69 -25.86
C ALA A 556 40.95 19.21 -25.65
N ASN A 557 39.91 19.93 -26.07
CA ASN A 557 39.80 21.38 -25.92
C ASN A 557 38.51 21.71 -25.12
N TRP A 558 38.65 22.04 -23.83
CA TRP A 558 37.53 22.38 -22.95
C TRP A 558 37.42 23.90 -22.82
N LEU A 559 36.36 24.50 -23.37
CA LEU A 559 36.00 25.89 -23.09
C LEU A 559 35.24 25.99 -21.76
N THR A 560 35.72 26.85 -20.88
CA THR A 560 35.05 27.19 -19.62
C THR A 560 33.94 28.21 -19.85
N VAL A 561 32.73 27.89 -19.41
CA VAL A 561 31.61 28.85 -19.36
C VAL A 561 31.12 28.91 -17.92
N SER A 562 31.36 30.06 -17.29
CA SER A 562 30.69 30.44 -16.03
C SER A 562 29.32 31.03 -16.38
N CYS A 563 28.31 30.75 -15.56
CA CYS A 563 27.01 31.44 -15.64
C CYS A 563 26.51 31.75 -14.23
N ALA A 564 25.92 32.93 -14.06
CA ALA A 564 25.45 33.44 -12.77
C ALA A 564 24.06 32.88 -12.41
N PRO A 565 23.70 32.82 -11.11
CA PRO A 565 22.35 32.43 -10.70
C PRO A 565 21.31 33.48 -11.13
N PRO A 566 20.13 33.08 -11.65
CA PRO A 566 19.02 34.00 -11.91
C PRO A 566 18.34 34.43 -10.60
N GLU A 567 17.80 35.63 -10.58
CA GLU A 567 17.09 36.20 -9.42
C GLU A 567 15.72 35.55 -9.17
N THR A 568 15.27 35.57 -7.91
CA THR A 568 14.03 34.91 -7.49
C THR A 568 12.81 35.84 -7.62
N PRO A 569 11.72 35.44 -8.31
CA PRO A 569 10.46 36.17 -8.27
C PRO A 569 9.84 36.13 -6.87
N THR A 570 9.70 37.28 -6.22
CA THR A 570 9.21 37.41 -4.84
C THR A 570 7.70 37.65 -4.78
N GLU A 571 6.89 36.69 -5.25
CA GLU A 571 5.42 36.75 -5.06
C GLU A 571 4.76 35.35 -5.12
N SER A 572 4.57 34.70 -3.95
CA SER A 572 4.04 33.32 -3.89
C SER A 572 3.32 32.94 -2.59
N MET A 573 2.54 33.84 -1.98
CA MET A 573 1.88 33.60 -0.67
C MET A 573 0.35 33.73 -0.61
N GLU A 574 -0.36 34.10 -1.69
CA GLU A 574 -1.84 34.21 -1.66
C GLU A 574 -2.61 33.05 -2.33
N PHE A 575 -1.97 32.23 -3.17
CA PHE A 575 -2.70 31.28 -4.02
C PHE A 575 -3.21 30.01 -3.30
N LEU A 576 -2.68 29.69 -2.12
CA LEU A 576 -3.00 28.47 -1.37
C LEU A 576 -4.21 28.61 -0.42
N ALA A 577 -4.83 29.80 -0.32
CA ALA A 577 -5.94 30.06 0.60
C ALA A 577 -7.35 30.04 -0.05
N ARG A 578 -7.46 29.76 -1.35
CA ARG A 578 -8.77 29.75 -2.05
C ARG A 578 -9.49 28.41 -1.91
N SER A 579 -10.48 28.37 -1.02
CA SER A 579 -11.42 27.26 -0.89
C SER A 579 -12.30 27.14 -2.16
N TRP A 580 -12.28 25.97 -2.80
CA TRP A 580 -13.20 25.64 -3.91
C TRP A 580 -14.60 25.30 -3.36
N SER A 581 -15.27 26.32 -2.85
CA SER A 581 -16.63 26.36 -2.34
C SER A 581 -17.14 27.76 -2.60
N VAL A 582 -18.33 27.90 -3.21
CA VAL A 582 -18.94 29.19 -3.54
C VAL A 582 -18.92 30.08 -2.30
N SER A 583 -18.20 31.21 -2.37
CA SER A 583 -18.03 32.10 -1.22
C SER A 583 -19.36 32.69 -0.77
N ALA A 584 -19.48 33.12 0.49
CA ALA A 584 -20.69 33.80 0.97
C ALA A 584 -21.04 35.05 0.11
N THR A 585 -20.03 35.72 -0.46
CA THR A 585 -20.17 36.81 -1.42
C THR A 585 -20.64 36.37 -2.81
N GLU A 586 -20.28 35.19 -3.28
CA GLU A 586 -20.78 34.63 -4.55
C GLU A 586 -22.19 34.04 -4.39
N LEU A 587 -22.50 33.41 -3.25
CA LEU A 587 -23.87 33.03 -2.90
C LEU A 587 -24.77 34.28 -2.79
N SER A 588 -24.29 35.34 -2.15
CA SER A 588 -24.99 36.63 -2.11
C SER A 588 -25.23 37.21 -3.51
N LYS A 589 -24.25 37.13 -4.43
CA LYS A 589 -24.40 37.57 -5.82
C LYS A 589 -25.37 36.69 -6.63
N ALA A 590 -25.34 35.37 -6.44
CA ALA A 590 -26.25 34.44 -7.08
C ALA A 590 -27.70 34.69 -6.65
N LEU A 591 -27.92 34.93 -5.34
CA LEU A 591 -29.23 35.23 -4.77
C LEU A 591 -29.73 36.64 -5.11
N SER A 592 -28.86 37.64 -5.26
CA SER A 592 -29.27 38.97 -5.74
C SER A 592 -29.64 38.97 -7.23
N ASN A 593 -29.01 38.12 -8.05
CA ASN A 593 -29.34 38.00 -9.47
C ASN A 593 -30.70 37.33 -9.72
N THR A 594 -31.32 36.70 -8.71
CA THR A 594 -32.63 36.04 -8.85
C THR A 594 -33.83 37.01 -8.85
N GLN A 595 -33.59 38.32 -8.78
CA GLN A 595 -34.63 39.37 -8.85
C GLN A 595 -34.80 40.01 -10.24
N ALA A 596 -34.18 39.46 -11.29
CA ALA A 596 -34.40 39.85 -12.67
C ALA A 596 -34.94 38.68 -13.52
N VAL A 597 -35.72 38.99 -14.56
CA VAL A 597 -36.40 38.04 -15.46
C VAL A 597 -37.50 37.20 -14.79
N SER A 598 -38.52 37.90 -14.30
CA SER A 598 -39.88 37.39 -14.36
C SER A 598 -40.54 37.88 -15.66
N ASP A 599 -40.67 37.04 -16.70
CA ASP A 599 -41.88 37.08 -17.55
C ASP A 599 -42.08 35.89 -18.53
N SER A 600 -43.34 35.77 -18.98
CA SER A 600 -43.83 35.09 -20.19
C SER A 600 -43.36 33.65 -20.56
N ARG A 601 -44.15 32.69 -20.08
CA ARG A 601 -44.70 31.48 -20.76
C ARG A 601 -44.49 31.41 -22.29
N ASN A 602 -44.21 30.21 -22.83
CA ASN A 602 -45.23 29.42 -23.56
C ASN A 602 -44.81 28.00 -23.99
N LEU A 603 -45.81 27.24 -24.44
CA LEU A 603 -45.78 25.90 -25.03
C LEU A 603 -45.14 25.89 -26.45
N ASP A 604 -44.66 24.72 -26.91
CA ASP A 604 -45.44 23.96 -27.92
C ASP A 604 -45.09 22.46 -28.04
N LYS A 605 -45.91 21.73 -28.81
CA LYS A 605 -45.86 20.29 -29.13
C LYS A 605 -45.46 20.03 -30.60
N SER A 606 -45.54 18.76 -31.01
CA SER A 606 -45.44 18.18 -32.37
C SER A 606 -44.07 17.57 -32.74
N THR A 607 -43.97 16.50 -33.53
CA THR A 607 -44.95 15.44 -33.91
C THR A 607 -44.19 14.17 -34.32
N VAL A 608 -44.81 12.98 -34.17
CA VAL A 608 -44.25 11.70 -34.65
C VAL A 608 -44.62 11.47 -36.12
N SER A 609 -43.66 11.02 -36.93
CA SER A 609 -43.91 10.47 -38.27
C SER A 609 -43.25 9.10 -38.42
N SER A 610 -44.02 8.09 -38.83
CA SER A 610 -43.60 6.69 -38.93
C SER A 610 -43.16 6.29 -40.34
N ILE A 611 -42.03 5.59 -40.45
CA ILE A 611 -41.70 4.70 -41.57
C ILE A 611 -41.20 3.39 -40.97
N GLY A 612 -41.70 2.25 -41.48
CA GLY A 612 -41.24 0.91 -41.11
C GLY A 612 -40.65 0.18 -42.32
N ILE A 613 -39.61 -0.61 -42.09
CA ILE A 613 -39.02 -1.57 -43.03
C ILE A 613 -38.77 -2.87 -42.25
N GLU A 614 -38.85 -4.00 -42.94
CA GLU A 614 -38.96 -5.34 -42.35
C GLU A 614 -37.64 -5.88 -41.77
N SER A 615 -37.74 -6.83 -40.84
CA SER A 615 -36.61 -7.38 -40.08
C SER A 615 -36.29 -8.84 -40.40
N SER A 616 -35.01 -9.14 -40.67
CA SER A 616 -34.48 -10.50 -40.86
C SER A 616 -33.36 -10.80 -39.85
N PRO A 617 -33.59 -11.58 -38.77
CA PRO A 617 -32.59 -11.79 -37.71
C PRO A 617 -32.12 -13.25 -37.59
N THR A 618 -30.89 -13.57 -38.03
CA THR A 618 -30.31 -14.93 -37.89
C THR A 618 -28.86 -15.03 -37.41
N VAL A 619 -28.06 -13.94 -37.37
CA VAL A 619 -26.60 -14.05 -37.17
C VAL A 619 -26.08 -13.50 -35.82
N LEU A 620 -26.75 -12.53 -35.19
CA LEU A 620 -26.17 -11.82 -34.02
C LEU A 620 -26.14 -12.64 -32.70
N ASN A 621 -27.05 -13.60 -32.53
CA ASN A 621 -27.34 -14.23 -31.22
C ASN A 621 -26.24 -15.15 -30.67
N GLU A 622 -25.41 -15.77 -31.52
CA GLU A 622 -24.37 -16.71 -31.06
C GLU A 622 -23.32 -16.04 -30.16
N SER A 623 -22.92 -14.81 -30.50
CA SER A 623 -21.81 -14.11 -29.83
C SER A 623 -22.13 -13.80 -28.36
N ILE A 624 -23.35 -13.32 -28.11
CA ILE A 624 -23.85 -13.00 -26.78
C ILE A 624 -24.01 -14.28 -25.94
N TYR A 625 -24.58 -15.36 -26.51
CA TYR A 625 -24.69 -16.64 -25.81
C TYR A 625 -23.32 -17.24 -25.44
N LYS A 626 -22.34 -17.21 -26.35
CA LYS A 626 -20.97 -17.68 -26.08
C LYS A 626 -20.26 -16.83 -25.01
N SER A 627 -20.60 -15.54 -24.87
CA SER A 627 -20.08 -14.67 -23.81
C SER A 627 -20.64 -15.01 -22.41
N ILE A 628 -21.88 -15.50 -22.33
CA ILE A 628 -22.54 -15.88 -21.07
C ILE A 628 -22.06 -17.27 -20.60
N LEU A 629 -21.85 -18.21 -21.53
CA LEU A 629 -21.37 -19.56 -21.23
C LEU A 629 -19.89 -19.65 -20.85
N ARG A 630 -19.04 -18.65 -21.18
CA ARG A 630 -17.66 -18.57 -20.68
C ARG A 630 -17.56 -18.06 -19.23
N GLY A 631 -18.07 -18.87 -18.31
CA GLY A 631 -17.49 -19.09 -16.98
C GLY A 631 -17.32 -17.89 -16.04
N LYS A 632 -18.42 -17.30 -15.55
CA LYS A 632 -18.39 -16.44 -14.34
C LYS A 632 -18.94 -17.21 -13.14
N THR A 633 -18.07 -17.61 -12.21
CA THR A 633 -18.45 -18.42 -11.04
C THR A 633 -19.37 -17.68 -10.07
N ILE A 634 -20.39 -18.40 -9.56
CA ILE A 634 -21.44 -17.90 -8.65
C ILE A 634 -20.88 -17.18 -7.41
N GLY A 635 -19.69 -17.58 -6.93
CA GLY A 635 -19.01 -16.92 -5.82
C GLY A 635 -18.66 -15.44 -6.08
N ARG A 636 -18.41 -15.05 -7.35
CA ARG A 636 -18.13 -13.65 -7.72
C ARG A 636 -19.41 -12.80 -7.68
N TRP A 637 -20.52 -13.28 -8.23
CA TRP A 637 -21.81 -12.57 -8.15
C TRP A 637 -22.29 -12.37 -6.71
N LEU A 638 -22.10 -13.37 -5.84
CA LEU A 638 -22.37 -13.24 -4.40
C LEU A 638 -21.44 -12.22 -3.70
N LYS A 639 -20.19 -12.10 -4.14
CA LYS A 639 -19.25 -11.06 -3.67
C LYS A 639 -19.72 -9.67 -4.13
N ASP A 640 -20.12 -9.53 -5.39
CA ASP A 640 -20.55 -8.26 -5.97
C ASP A 640 -21.86 -7.75 -5.31
N GLN A 641 -22.82 -8.62 -5.04
CA GLN A 641 -24.02 -8.29 -4.24
C GLN A 641 -23.69 -7.88 -2.79
N LYS A 642 -22.69 -8.54 -2.16
CA LYS A 642 -22.23 -8.19 -0.82
C LYS A 642 -21.53 -6.83 -0.79
N GLU A 643 -20.70 -6.53 -1.79
CA GLU A 643 -20.04 -5.23 -1.91
C GLU A 643 -21.01 -4.11 -2.27
N LYS A 644 -22.04 -4.35 -3.11
CA LYS A 644 -23.12 -3.37 -3.33
C LYS A 644 -23.78 -2.98 -2.01
N LYS A 645 -24.18 -3.95 -1.18
CA LYS A 645 -24.75 -3.66 0.15
C LYS A 645 -23.75 -2.97 1.09
N LYS A 646 -22.45 -3.29 1.00
CA LYS A 646 -21.38 -2.57 1.73
C LYS A 646 -21.26 -1.11 1.26
N GLN A 647 -21.48 -0.82 -0.02
CA GLN A 647 -21.46 0.54 -0.60
C GLN A 647 -22.71 1.36 -0.28
N GLU A 648 -23.89 0.74 -0.27
CA GLU A 648 -25.15 1.38 0.17
C GLU A 648 -25.03 1.87 1.62
N ILE A 649 -24.62 1.00 2.55
CA ILE A 649 -24.41 1.34 3.96
C ILE A 649 -23.31 2.41 4.13
N ARG A 650 -22.19 2.30 3.41
CA ARG A 650 -21.13 3.34 3.42
C ARG A 650 -21.65 4.72 2.97
N THR A 651 -22.60 4.75 2.04
CA THR A 651 -23.19 6.01 1.55
C THR A 651 -24.10 6.63 2.61
N GLN A 652 -24.96 5.81 3.24
CA GLN A 652 -25.81 6.24 4.35
C GLN A 652 -24.99 6.77 5.52
N ASN A 653 -23.98 6.02 5.99
CA ASN A 653 -23.12 6.45 7.11
C ASN A 653 -22.34 7.74 6.80
N ALA A 654 -21.95 7.98 5.55
CA ALA A 654 -21.27 9.22 5.17
C ALA A 654 -22.22 10.43 5.14
N GLN A 655 -23.46 10.24 4.67
CA GLN A 655 -24.51 11.27 4.75
C GLN A 655 -24.88 11.57 6.21
N LEU A 656 -24.96 10.54 7.06
CA LEU A 656 -25.18 10.67 8.50
C LEU A 656 -24.12 11.53 9.18
N HIS A 657 -22.83 11.19 8.96
CA HIS A 657 -21.70 11.95 9.49
C HIS A 657 -21.71 13.40 8.95
N ALA A 658 -22.11 13.63 7.70
CA ALA A 658 -22.23 14.97 7.15
C ALA A 658 -23.32 15.80 7.84
N ALA A 659 -24.50 15.22 8.08
CA ALA A 659 -25.59 15.88 8.81
C ALA A 659 -25.16 16.27 10.24
N VAL A 660 -24.62 15.32 11.00
CA VAL A 660 -24.12 15.56 12.38
C VAL A 660 -22.97 16.59 12.40
N SER A 661 -22.09 16.59 11.41
CA SER A 661 -21.00 17.60 11.31
C SER A 661 -21.53 19.01 11.04
N VAL A 662 -22.56 19.14 10.19
CA VAL A 662 -23.21 20.44 9.91
C VAL A 662 -24.01 20.91 11.13
N ALA A 663 -24.70 20.01 11.83
CA ALA A 663 -25.38 20.31 13.09
C ALA A 663 -24.40 20.87 14.14
N GLY A 664 -23.24 20.23 14.32
CA GLY A 664 -22.19 20.71 15.22
C GLY A 664 -21.67 22.11 14.87
N VAL A 665 -21.36 22.37 13.59
CA VAL A 665 -20.94 23.72 13.13
C VAL A 665 -22.04 24.75 13.38
N ALA A 666 -23.30 24.42 13.06
CA ALA A 666 -24.43 25.32 13.23
C ALA A 666 -24.70 25.63 14.72
N ALA A 667 -24.59 24.63 15.60
CA ALA A 667 -24.71 24.80 17.05
C ALA A 667 -23.56 25.65 17.63
N ALA A 668 -22.32 25.45 17.18
CA ALA A 668 -21.17 26.26 17.59
C ALA A 668 -21.32 27.73 17.17
N VAL A 669 -21.78 27.98 15.93
CA VAL A 669 -22.08 29.33 15.45
C VAL A 669 -23.24 29.96 16.23
N ALA A 670 -24.29 29.20 16.55
CA ALA A 670 -25.41 29.68 17.36
C ALA A 670 -24.98 30.08 18.77
N ALA A 671 -24.18 29.24 19.45
CA ALA A 671 -23.65 29.51 20.79
C ALA A 671 -22.72 30.73 20.82
N LEU A 672 -21.80 30.85 19.85
CA LEU A 672 -20.94 32.02 19.74
C LEU A 672 -21.73 33.30 19.42
N ALA A 673 -22.69 33.25 18.50
CA ALA A 673 -23.54 34.39 18.17
C ALA A 673 -24.36 34.85 19.40
N ALA A 674 -24.95 33.91 20.14
CA ALA A 674 -25.67 34.19 21.39
C ALA A 674 -24.76 34.77 22.49
N SER A 675 -23.52 34.29 22.63
CA SER A 675 -22.57 34.83 23.63
C SER A 675 -22.24 36.31 23.42
N ASN A 676 -22.33 36.82 22.18
CA ASN A 676 -22.12 38.23 21.85
C ASN A 676 -23.42 39.08 21.95
N VAL A 677 -24.50 38.54 22.54
CA VAL A 677 -25.78 39.26 22.81
C VAL A 677 -25.93 39.62 24.30
N SER A 678 -25.10 39.06 25.20
CA SER A 678 -25.16 39.34 26.64
C SER A 678 -24.84 40.81 26.95
N PRO A 679 -25.69 41.55 27.69
CA PRO A 679 -25.54 43.00 27.88
C PRO A 679 -24.78 43.36 29.17
N GLU A 680 -23.44 43.42 29.14
CA GLU A 680 -22.69 44.03 30.25
C GLU A 680 -21.39 44.75 29.83
N THR A 681 -20.93 45.66 30.69
CA THR A 681 -20.05 46.79 30.33
C THR A 681 -18.56 46.47 30.24
N SER A 682 -17.94 46.80 29.11
CA SER A 682 -16.76 47.69 29.06
C SER A 682 -16.39 48.04 27.60
N ALA A 683 -15.73 49.17 27.38
CA ALA A 683 -15.48 49.70 26.03
C ALA A 683 -14.06 49.38 25.53
N THR A 684 -13.94 48.72 24.37
CA THR A 684 -13.28 49.26 23.16
C THR A 684 -13.28 48.25 21.99
N GLN A 685 -13.06 48.78 20.78
CA GLN A 685 -12.91 48.08 19.49
C GLN A 685 -14.20 47.52 18.85
N LYS A 686 -14.17 47.43 17.51
CA LYS A 686 -15.34 47.25 16.63
C LYS A 686 -15.87 45.81 16.66
N LYS A 687 -17.15 45.64 16.98
CA LYS A 687 -17.93 44.41 16.70
C LYS A 687 -19.33 44.75 16.16
N THR A 688 -19.97 43.75 15.56
CA THR A 688 -21.29 43.82 14.90
C THR A 688 -22.42 44.22 15.86
N PRO A 689 -23.47 44.92 15.38
CA PRO A 689 -24.56 45.39 16.24
C PRO A 689 -25.39 44.21 16.79
N PRO A 690 -25.85 44.26 18.06
CA PRO A 690 -26.41 43.10 18.76
C PRO A 690 -27.64 42.48 18.09
N LYS A 691 -28.44 43.28 17.36
CA LYS A 691 -29.57 42.78 16.55
C LYS A 691 -29.14 41.78 15.46
N THR A 692 -27.92 41.91 14.91
CA THR A 692 -27.39 40.97 13.91
C THR A 692 -26.84 39.69 14.55
N CYS A 693 -26.24 39.78 15.75
CA CYS A 693 -25.80 38.61 16.51
C CYS A 693 -27.00 37.72 16.91
N ALA A 694 -28.10 38.33 17.38
CA ALA A 694 -29.32 37.61 17.72
C ALA A 694 -29.94 36.89 16.50
N ALA A 695 -30.07 37.59 15.36
CA ALA A 695 -30.61 36.99 14.13
C ALA A 695 -29.73 35.83 13.61
N LEU A 696 -28.41 35.97 13.67
CA LEU A 696 -27.47 34.91 13.30
C LEU A 696 -27.59 33.69 14.23
N ALA A 697 -27.74 33.91 15.54
CA ALA A 697 -27.93 32.83 16.50
C ALA A 697 -29.21 32.02 16.21
N SER A 698 -30.34 32.68 15.97
CA SER A 698 -31.61 32.02 15.63
C SER A 698 -31.55 31.26 14.30
N ALA A 699 -30.93 31.84 13.27
CA ALA A 699 -30.78 31.17 11.99
C ALA A 699 -29.88 29.93 12.07
N ALA A 700 -28.75 30.02 12.79
CA ALA A 700 -27.84 28.90 13.00
C ALA A 700 -28.47 27.79 13.86
N ALA A 701 -29.23 28.14 14.91
CA ALA A 701 -29.96 27.16 15.72
C ALA A 701 -31.01 26.37 14.91
N LEU A 702 -31.70 27.02 13.96
CA LEU A 702 -32.67 26.34 13.09
C LEU A 702 -31.99 25.37 12.11
N VAL A 703 -30.84 25.74 11.55
CA VAL A 703 -30.01 24.83 10.74
C VAL A 703 -29.50 23.66 11.58
N ALA A 704 -29.11 23.89 12.84
CA ALA A 704 -28.71 22.82 13.75
C ALA A 704 -29.84 21.82 14.00
N SER A 705 -31.05 22.30 14.35
CA SER A 705 -32.24 21.45 14.54
C SER A 705 -32.52 20.58 13.32
N HIS A 706 -32.56 21.18 12.13
CA HIS A 706 -32.90 20.44 10.92
C HIS A 706 -31.83 19.40 10.52
N CYS A 707 -30.55 19.68 10.78
CA CYS A 707 -29.49 18.69 10.59
C CYS A 707 -29.45 17.59 11.67
N ILE A 708 -30.02 17.82 12.86
CA ILE A 708 -30.26 16.79 13.88
C ILE A 708 -31.42 15.89 13.44
N GLU A 709 -32.56 16.46 13.04
CA GLU A 709 -33.72 15.73 12.51
C GLU A 709 -33.31 14.78 11.37
N ILE A 710 -32.56 15.27 10.38
CA ILE A 710 -32.02 14.47 9.27
C ILE A 710 -31.08 13.36 9.77
N ALA A 711 -30.29 13.59 10.82
CA ALA A 711 -29.42 12.55 11.37
C ALA A 711 -30.23 11.45 12.08
N GLU A 712 -31.28 11.82 12.82
CA GLU A 712 -32.17 10.87 13.50
C GLU A 712 -33.00 10.04 12.50
N GLU A 713 -33.58 10.66 11.47
CA GLU A 713 -34.24 9.94 10.37
C GLU A 713 -33.30 8.95 9.64
N MET A 714 -32.01 9.29 9.56
CA MET A 714 -30.97 8.43 9.00
C MET A 714 -30.39 7.41 9.99
N GLY A 715 -30.89 7.37 11.24
CA GLY A 715 -30.57 6.35 12.24
C GLY A 715 -29.31 6.60 13.07
N ALA A 716 -28.95 7.87 13.30
CA ALA A 716 -27.99 8.19 14.36
C ALA A 716 -28.57 7.90 15.75
N ASP A 717 -27.67 7.53 16.66
CA ASP A 717 -27.97 7.43 18.09
C ASP A 717 -28.00 8.82 18.72
N HIS A 718 -29.01 9.12 19.54
CA HIS A 718 -29.24 10.47 20.08
C HIS A 718 -28.08 10.93 20.98
N ASP A 719 -27.55 10.02 21.80
CA ASP A 719 -26.37 10.26 22.64
C ASP A 719 -25.12 10.62 21.81
N HIS A 720 -24.98 10.05 20.61
CA HIS A 720 -23.88 10.38 19.70
C HIS A 720 -24.03 11.78 19.10
N ILE A 721 -25.26 12.19 18.73
CA ILE A 721 -25.55 13.55 18.25
C ILE A 721 -25.24 14.56 19.34
N LEU A 722 -25.78 14.37 20.55
CA LEU A 722 -25.55 15.24 21.71
C LEU A 722 -24.05 15.39 22.00
N THR A 723 -23.30 14.29 22.02
CA THR A 723 -21.84 14.31 22.25
C THR A 723 -21.09 15.19 21.24
N VAL A 724 -21.47 15.17 19.95
CA VAL A 724 -20.84 16.00 18.91
C VAL A 724 -21.28 17.46 19.01
N VAL A 725 -22.55 17.71 19.33
CA VAL A 725 -23.10 19.06 19.49
C VAL A 725 -22.50 19.77 20.71
N ASP A 726 -22.45 19.13 21.87
CA ASP A 726 -21.83 19.69 23.09
C ASP A 726 -20.33 19.95 22.91
N SER A 727 -19.63 19.04 22.22
CA SER A 727 -18.21 19.23 21.87
C SER A 727 -18.01 20.45 20.96
N ALA A 728 -18.88 20.65 19.97
CA ALA A 728 -18.81 21.79 19.05
C ALA A 728 -19.21 23.12 19.72
N ILE A 729 -20.21 23.13 20.61
CA ILE A 729 -20.64 24.31 21.38
C ILE A 729 -19.50 24.86 22.26
N ASN A 730 -18.52 24.03 22.63
CA ASN A 730 -17.34 24.46 23.38
C ASN A 730 -16.23 25.14 22.55
N ALA A 731 -16.39 25.27 21.23
CA ALA A 731 -15.47 26.04 20.38
C ALA A 731 -15.47 27.55 20.76
N ARG A 732 -14.30 28.14 21.00
CA ARG A 732 -14.17 29.54 21.47
C ARG A 732 -13.27 30.42 20.62
N THR A 733 -12.50 29.85 19.69
CA THR A 733 -11.62 30.59 18.78
C THR A 733 -12.11 30.52 17.34
N ASN A 734 -11.71 31.51 16.53
CA ASN A 734 -11.95 31.49 15.09
C ASN A 734 -11.29 30.25 14.42
N GLY A 735 -10.17 29.76 14.98
CA GLY A 735 -9.48 28.55 14.50
C GLY A 735 -10.32 27.29 14.73
N ASP A 736 -10.98 27.18 15.88
CA ASP A 736 -11.87 26.06 16.20
C ASP A 736 -13.04 26.00 15.20
N ILE A 737 -13.67 27.15 14.94
CA ILE A 737 -14.79 27.26 13.99
C ILE A 737 -14.35 26.99 12.54
N MET A 738 -13.17 27.48 12.12
CA MET A 738 -12.61 27.14 10.82
C MET A 738 -12.31 25.63 10.71
N THR A 739 -11.86 24.99 11.79
CA THR A 739 -11.58 23.54 11.85
C THR A 739 -12.87 22.72 11.76
N LEU A 740 -13.89 23.05 12.56
CA LEU A 740 -15.22 22.41 12.49
C LEU A 740 -15.86 22.59 11.11
N THR A 741 -15.77 23.81 10.54
CA THR A 741 -16.30 24.11 9.20
C THR A 741 -15.59 23.33 8.10
N ALA A 742 -14.25 23.18 8.18
CA ALA A 742 -13.47 22.35 7.27
C ALA A 742 -13.84 20.86 7.40
N GLY A 743 -14.09 20.38 8.62
CA GLY A 743 -14.60 19.03 8.89
C GLY A 743 -15.96 18.77 8.23
N ALA A 744 -16.94 19.64 8.46
CA ALA A 744 -18.28 19.53 7.86
C ALA A 744 -18.25 19.63 6.33
N ALA A 745 -17.47 20.56 5.76
CA ALA A 745 -17.28 20.67 4.31
C ALA A 745 -16.64 19.40 3.71
N THR A 746 -15.72 18.76 4.43
CA THR A 746 -15.09 17.49 4.03
C THR A 746 -16.10 16.33 4.09
N ALA A 747 -16.90 16.25 5.15
CA ALA A 747 -17.95 15.24 5.28
C ALA A 747 -19.02 15.36 4.18
N LEU A 748 -19.49 16.58 3.89
CA LEU A 748 -20.43 16.85 2.78
C LEU A 748 -19.86 16.42 1.42
N ARG A 749 -18.59 16.72 1.14
CA ARG A 749 -17.91 16.28 -0.09
C ARG A 749 -17.80 14.75 -0.15
N ALA A 750 -17.43 14.09 0.94
CA ALA A 750 -17.36 12.63 1.01
C ALA A 750 -18.73 11.97 0.75
N ALA A 751 -19.80 12.49 1.35
CA ALA A 751 -21.17 12.04 1.14
C ALA A 751 -21.63 12.20 -0.33
N ALA A 752 -21.35 13.36 -0.94
CA ALA A 752 -21.67 13.61 -2.35
C ALA A 752 -20.90 12.68 -3.32
N ILE A 753 -19.62 12.44 -3.04
CA ILE A 753 -18.76 11.52 -3.82
C ILE A 753 -19.24 10.07 -3.70
N LEU A 754 -19.71 9.64 -2.52
CA LEU A 754 -20.24 8.30 -2.32
C LEU A 754 -21.64 8.13 -2.97
N ARG A 755 -22.53 9.12 -2.83
CA ARG A 755 -23.84 9.14 -3.51
C ARG A 755 -23.70 9.08 -5.03
N THR A 756 -22.81 9.87 -5.62
CA THR A 756 -22.58 9.85 -7.07
C THR A 756 -21.91 8.56 -7.55
N LYS A 757 -21.05 7.92 -6.75
CA LYS A 757 -20.50 6.58 -7.04
C LYS A 757 -21.58 5.49 -6.96
N LEU A 758 -22.48 5.55 -5.98
CA LEU A 758 -23.60 4.61 -5.88
C LEU A 758 -24.55 4.72 -7.09
N GLN A 759 -24.79 5.94 -7.58
CA GLN A 759 -25.61 6.21 -8.77
C GLN A 759 -24.92 5.80 -10.08
N LYS A 760 -23.63 6.11 -10.26
CA LYS A 760 -22.85 5.74 -11.47
C LYS A 760 -22.34 4.29 -11.49
N GLY A 761 -22.46 3.55 -10.38
CA GLY A 761 -21.79 2.26 -10.20
C GLY A 761 -22.31 1.12 -11.08
N TYR A 762 -23.61 1.12 -11.40
CA TYR A 762 -24.28 0.05 -12.17
C TYR A 762 -25.35 0.58 -13.14
N GLY A 763 -25.12 1.77 -13.71
CA GLY A 763 -25.96 2.34 -14.76
C GLY A 763 -25.11 3.19 -15.71
N THR A 764 -25.29 2.97 -17.01
CA THR A 764 -24.81 3.82 -18.10
C THR A 764 -23.30 4.13 -18.12
N LYS A 765 -22.49 3.19 -18.66
CA LYS A 765 -21.28 3.59 -19.39
C LYS A 765 -21.72 4.13 -20.75
N THR A 766 -21.80 5.46 -20.87
CA THR A 766 -22.04 6.13 -22.15
C THR A 766 -20.85 5.90 -23.07
N PHE A 767 -21.02 5.09 -24.12
CA PHE A 767 -20.13 5.14 -25.28
C PHE A 767 -20.30 6.51 -25.98
N ALA A 768 -19.26 6.95 -26.70
CA ALA A 768 -19.38 8.16 -27.52
C ALA A 768 -20.49 8.00 -28.58
N LEU A 769 -21.12 9.11 -28.96
CA LEU A 769 -22.25 9.13 -29.89
C LEU A 769 -21.88 8.51 -31.25
N ALA A 770 -22.49 7.36 -31.53
CA ALA A 770 -22.79 6.87 -32.87
C ALA A 770 -24.26 6.43 -32.86
N ASP A 771 -25.04 6.88 -33.85
CA ASP A 771 -26.43 6.50 -34.00
C ASP A 771 -26.55 5.04 -34.45
N GLU A 772 -27.36 4.23 -33.75
CA GLU A 772 -28.28 3.28 -34.37
C GLU A 772 -29.27 2.69 -33.34
N LYS A 773 -30.46 2.28 -33.80
CA LYS A 773 -31.60 1.93 -32.93
C LYS A 773 -31.67 0.41 -32.64
N GLY A 774 -31.50 0.00 -31.37
CA GLY A 774 -31.64 -1.43 -31.00
C GLY A 774 -31.95 -1.81 -29.56
N GLU A 775 -31.48 -1.08 -28.54
CA GLU A 775 -31.26 -1.61 -27.17
C GLU A 775 -32.50 -1.98 -26.31
N GLY A 776 -33.73 -1.85 -26.81
CA GLY A 776 -34.94 -1.87 -25.99
C GLY A 776 -35.33 -3.22 -25.35
N LYS A 777 -34.93 -4.37 -25.92
CA LYS A 777 -35.37 -5.71 -25.44
C LYS A 777 -34.39 -6.38 -24.49
N ASP A 778 -33.10 -6.34 -24.80
CA ASP A 778 -32.09 -7.15 -24.10
C ASP A 778 -31.85 -6.67 -22.66
N SER A 779 -32.02 -5.36 -22.42
CA SER A 779 -31.99 -4.77 -21.09
C SER A 779 -33.07 -5.37 -20.18
N ASN A 780 -34.33 -5.44 -20.65
CA ASN A 780 -35.44 -6.00 -19.88
C ASN A 780 -35.23 -7.50 -19.58
N MET A 781 -34.76 -8.28 -20.56
CA MET A 781 -34.42 -9.70 -20.36
C MET A 781 -33.37 -9.88 -19.24
N LEU A 782 -32.32 -9.06 -19.23
CA LEU A 782 -31.28 -9.13 -18.20
C LEU A 782 -31.80 -8.72 -16.80
N ILE A 783 -32.71 -7.75 -16.73
CA ILE A 783 -33.33 -7.31 -15.47
C ILE A 783 -34.28 -8.41 -14.93
N ALA A 784 -35.09 -9.04 -15.80
CA ALA A 784 -35.98 -10.15 -15.45
C ALA A 784 -35.21 -11.39 -14.94
N LEU A 785 -34.13 -11.78 -15.62
CA LEU A 785 -33.26 -12.88 -15.18
C LEU A 785 -32.62 -12.60 -13.81
N ASN A 786 -32.10 -11.39 -13.58
CA ASN A 786 -31.54 -11.03 -12.27
C ASN A 786 -32.60 -10.99 -11.16
N PHE A 787 -33.83 -10.57 -11.46
CA PHE A 787 -34.95 -10.54 -10.52
C PHE A 787 -35.29 -11.95 -10.00
N VAL A 788 -35.46 -12.94 -10.90
CA VAL A 788 -35.88 -14.29 -10.50
C VAL A 788 -34.77 -15.11 -9.81
N SER A 789 -33.49 -14.86 -10.12
CA SER A 789 -32.34 -15.44 -9.38
C SER A 789 -32.08 -14.79 -8.04
N LYS A 790 -32.21 -13.46 -7.93
CA LYS A 790 -32.13 -12.76 -6.63
C LYS A 790 -33.19 -13.29 -5.65
N GLY A 791 -34.37 -13.55 -6.19
CA GLY A 791 -35.49 -14.14 -5.45
C GLY A 791 -36.24 -13.15 -4.57
N GLY A 792 -37.43 -13.57 -4.13
CA GLY A 792 -38.37 -12.75 -3.37
C GLY A 792 -39.27 -13.58 -2.46
N GLU A 793 -40.14 -12.92 -1.70
CA GLU A 793 -41.15 -13.59 -0.90
C GLU A 793 -42.46 -13.71 -1.68
N LEU A 794 -42.88 -14.95 -1.92
CA LEU A 794 -44.13 -15.28 -2.58
C LEU A 794 -45.00 -16.11 -1.64
N LEU A 795 -46.31 -15.86 -1.66
CA LEU A 795 -47.27 -16.68 -0.94
C LEU A 795 -47.58 -17.89 -1.82
N LYS A 796 -47.34 -19.11 -1.31
CA LYS A 796 -47.49 -20.37 -2.05
C LYS A 796 -48.74 -21.13 -1.62
N ARG A 797 -49.53 -21.61 -2.58
CA ARG A 797 -50.65 -22.54 -2.35
C ARG A 797 -50.16 -23.99 -2.19
N THR A 798 -50.81 -24.75 -1.30
CA THR A 798 -50.52 -26.18 -1.09
C THR A 798 -51.58 -27.08 -1.74
N ARG A 799 -51.29 -28.38 -1.86
CA ARG A 799 -52.25 -29.40 -2.34
C ARG A 799 -53.54 -29.48 -1.49
N LYS A 800 -53.56 -28.90 -0.28
CA LYS A 800 -54.72 -28.82 0.63
C LYS A 800 -55.32 -27.39 0.71
N GLY A 801 -55.03 -26.52 -0.26
CA GLY A 801 -55.54 -25.13 -0.30
C GLY A 801 -54.87 -24.15 0.68
N ALA A 802 -54.28 -24.62 1.78
CA ALA A 802 -53.57 -23.78 2.75
C ALA A 802 -52.40 -23.01 2.11
N LEU A 803 -52.19 -21.78 2.58
CA LEU A 803 -51.24 -20.81 2.02
C LEU A 803 -50.04 -20.62 2.96
N HIS A 804 -48.83 -20.55 2.41
CA HIS A 804 -47.61 -20.28 3.19
C HIS A 804 -46.64 -19.37 2.45
N TRP A 805 -46.18 -18.32 3.10
CA TRP A 805 -45.05 -17.52 2.60
C TRP A 805 -43.80 -18.39 2.43
N LYS A 806 -43.10 -18.18 1.31
CA LYS A 806 -41.81 -18.79 0.98
C LYS A 806 -40.88 -17.73 0.42
N GLN A 807 -39.61 -17.81 0.79
CA GLN A 807 -38.57 -17.23 -0.05
C GLN A 807 -38.42 -18.15 -1.27
N VAL A 808 -38.55 -17.62 -2.47
CA VAL A 808 -38.45 -18.32 -3.75
C VAL A 808 -37.35 -17.68 -4.59
N SER A 809 -36.56 -18.50 -5.28
CA SER A 809 -35.58 -18.10 -6.30
C SER A 809 -35.51 -19.18 -7.37
N PHE A 810 -35.14 -18.81 -8.60
CA PHE A 810 -34.93 -19.72 -9.71
C PHE A 810 -33.49 -19.60 -10.20
N ASP A 811 -32.81 -20.72 -10.34
CA ASP A 811 -31.50 -20.78 -10.98
C ASP A 811 -31.45 -22.00 -11.90
N ILE A 812 -30.47 -22.05 -12.80
CA ILE A 812 -30.13 -23.25 -13.57
C ILE A 812 -29.19 -24.14 -12.72
N ASN A 813 -29.34 -25.48 -12.81
CA ASN A 813 -28.47 -26.45 -12.13
C ASN A 813 -27.29 -26.91 -13.01
N SER A 814 -26.41 -27.75 -12.47
CA SER A 814 -25.27 -28.34 -13.20
C SER A 814 -25.66 -29.17 -14.43
N ASN A 815 -26.93 -29.56 -14.53
CA ASN A 815 -27.49 -30.42 -15.56
C ASN A 815 -28.39 -29.60 -16.51
N MET A 816 -28.18 -28.27 -16.59
CA MET A 816 -28.91 -27.29 -17.42
C MET A 816 -30.40 -27.09 -17.06
N GLN A 817 -30.93 -27.80 -16.07
CA GLN A 817 -32.35 -27.71 -15.69
C GLN A 817 -32.63 -26.47 -14.83
N VAL A 818 -33.73 -25.78 -15.13
CA VAL A 818 -34.27 -24.70 -14.28
C VAL A 818 -34.82 -25.29 -12.97
N VAL A 819 -34.36 -24.80 -11.83
CA VAL A 819 -34.75 -25.31 -10.51
C VAL A 819 -35.31 -24.23 -9.57
N ALA A 820 -36.55 -24.40 -9.16
CA ALA A 820 -37.22 -23.56 -8.17
C ALA A 820 -36.74 -23.92 -6.75
N LYS A 821 -36.09 -22.97 -6.07
CA LYS A 821 -35.53 -23.12 -4.72
C LYS A 821 -36.41 -22.38 -3.72
N MET A 822 -37.11 -23.15 -2.88
CA MET A 822 -38.08 -22.65 -1.89
C MET A 822 -37.59 -22.86 -0.45
N LYS A 823 -37.66 -21.82 0.38
CA LYS A 823 -37.35 -21.89 1.82
C LYS A 823 -38.55 -21.41 2.66
N SER A 824 -38.66 -21.93 3.89
CA SER A 824 -39.62 -21.46 4.89
C SER A 824 -38.92 -20.61 5.94
N LYS A 825 -39.47 -19.43 6.28
CA LYS A 825 -39.16 -18.74 7.54
C LYS A 825 -39.90 -19.44 8.69
N TYR A 826 -39.32 -19.40 9.89
CA TYR A 826 -39.96 -19.80 11.14
C TYR A 826 -39.50 -18.84 12.26
N MET A 827 -40.22 -18.82 13.39
CA MET A 827 -40.07 -17.96 14.58
C MET A 827 -38.85 -17.01 14.64
N ALA A 828 -39.13 -15.71 14.77
CA ALA A 828 -38.16 -14.63 15.01
C ALA A 828 -36.98 -14.48 14.00
N GLY A 829 -37.00 -15.21 12.88
CA GLY A 829 -36.07 -15.01 11.76
C GLY A 829 -34.73 -15.74 11.86
N THR A 830 -34.40 -16.34 13.01
CA THR A 830 -33.08 -16.90 13.29
C THR A 830 -32.77 -18.23 12.58
N PHE A 831 -33.78 -18.98 12.12
CA PHE A 831 -33.58 -20.32 11.52
C PHE A 831 -34.47 -20.59 10.28
N THR A 832 -33.86 -20.98 9.16
CA THR A 832 -34.57 -21.50 7.98
C THR A 832 -34.49 -23.02 7.90
N LYS A 833 -35.62 -23.73 8.04
CA LYS A 833 -35.68 -25.21 7.99
C LYS A 833 -36.08 -25.72 6.60
N ARG A 834 -35.39 -26.77 6.13
CA ARG A 834 -35.55 -27.52 4.85
C ARG A 834 -35.76 -26.66 3.58
N ARG A 835 -34.71 -26.61 2.74
CA ARG A 835 -34.75 -26.14 1.34
C ARG A 835 -35.47 -27.19 0.49
N HIS A 836 -36.59 -26.83 -0.12
CA HIS A 836 -37.25 -27.66 -1.14
C HIS A 836 -36.79 -27.18 -2.52
N VAL A 837 -36.43 -28.11 -3.39
CA VAL A 837 -35.99 -27.85 -4.76
C VAL A 837 -36.90 -28.65 -5.69
N SER A 838 -37.30 -28.06 -6.81
CA SER A 838 -38.15 -28.71 -7.82
C SER A 838 -37.66 -28.30 -9.21
N VAL A 839 -37.56 -29.27 -10.13
CA VAL A 839 -37.31 -28.99 -11.56
C VAL A 839 -38.54 -28.28 -12.14
N VAL A 840 -38.30 -27.24 -12.93
CA VAL A 840 -39.34 -26.44 -13.59
C VAL A 840 -39.36 -26.77 -15.08
N THR A 841 -40.54 -27.04 -15.61
CA THR A 841 -40.77 -27.48 -17.01
C THR A 841 -41.75 -26.58 -17.77
N GLY A 842 -42.08 -25.41 -17.21
CA GLY A 842 -43.02 -24.46 -17.77
C GLY A 842 -43.47 -23.41 -16.75
N VAL A 843 -44.08 -22.32 -17.22
CA VAL A 843 -44.68 -21.27 -16.41
C VAL A 843 -46.05 -20.90 -17.00
N TYR A 844 -46.99 -20.50 -16.15
CA TYR A 844 -48.35 -20.11 -16.50
C TYR A 844 -48.64 -18.71 -15.95
N CYS A 845 -48.94 -17.77 -16.83
CA CYS A 845 -49.42 -16.44 -16.44
C CYS A 845 -50.89 -16.44 -16.01
N ASP A 846 -51.73 -17.32 -16.57
CA ASP A 846 -53.19 -17.21 -16.46
C ASP A 846 -53.78 -18.05 -15.32
N ILE A 847 -53.21 -17.88 -14.12
CA ILE A 847 -53.78 -18.45 -12.90
C ILE A 847 -54.93 -17.54 -12.42
N PRO A 848 -56.16 -18.06 -12.24
CA PRO A 848 -57.28 -17.28 -11.73
C PRO A 848 -57.09 -16.92 -10.25
N ALA A 849 -57.79 -15.88 -9.79
CA ALA A 849 -57.77 -15.46 -8.39
C ALA A 849 -58.16 -16.62 -7.44
N TRP A 850 -57.54 -16.65 -6.26
CA TRP A 850 -57.82 -17.71 -5.28
C TRP A 850 -59.13 -17.45 -4.54
N PRO A 851 -60.09 -18.40 -4.53
CA PRO A 851 -61.41 -18.20 -3.93
C PRO A 851 -61.36 -17.68 -2.49
N ARG A 852 -62.21 -16.68 -2.19
CA ARG A 852 -62.26 -15.90 -0.94
C ARG A 852 -61.08 -14.94 -0.74
N ARG A 853 -60.46 -14.46 -1.82
CA ARG A 853 -59.48 -13.35 -1.78
C ARG A 853 -59.78 -12.20 -2.74
N GLU A 854 -60.85 -12.31 -3.51
CA GLU A 854 -61.26 -11.35 -4.53
C GLU A 854 -61.49 -9.91 -3.98
N ASP A 855 -62.11 -9.75 -2.80
CA ASP A 855 -62.59 -8.43 -2.31
C ASP A 855 -61.72 -7.76 -1.21
N ILE A 856 -60.50 -8.24 -0.92
CA ILE A 856 -59.71 -7.73 0.22
C ILE A 856 -58.67 -6.68 -0.21
N GLY A 857 -59.12 -5.43 -0.36
CA GLY A 857 -58.29 -4.23 -0.45
C GLY A 857 -57.88 -3.77 -1.85
N SER A 858 -57.62 -2.47 -2.00
CA SER A 858 -57.45 -1.74 -3.28
C SER A 858 -56.14 -1.99 -4.04
N GLU A 859 -55.51 -3.15 -3.87
CA GLU A 859 -54.31 -3.56 -4.60
C GLU A 859 -54.58 -4.84 -5.41
N LEU A 860 -54.42 -4.74 -6.73
CA LEU A 860 -54.62 -5.86 -7.68
C LEU A 860 -53.52 -6.92 -7.53
N LYS A 861 -53.77 -7.88 -6.64
CA LYS A 861 -52.90 -9.04 -6.38
C LYS A 861 -52.80 -9.91 -7.64
N ALA A 862 -51.59 -10.36 -7.94
CA ALA A 862 -51.28 -10.96 -9.22
C ALA A 862 -50.81 -12.41 -9.07
N TYR A 863 -51.52 -13.33 -9.71
CA TYR A 863 -51.31 -14.77 -9.60
C TYR A 863 -50.56 -15.35 -10.81
N PHE A 864 -49.64 -16.29 -10.56
CA PHE A 864 -48.95 -17.07 -11.59
C PHE A 864 -48.59 -18.47 -11.07
N GLY A 865 -48.22 -19.38 -11.96
CA GLY A 865 -47.90 -20.76 -11.61
C GLY A 865 -46.67 -21.30 -12.33
N ILE A 866 -45.96 -22.24 -11.71
CA ILE A 866 -44.85 -22.99 -12.34
C ILE A 866 -45.23 -24.45 -12.54
N LYS A 867 -44.89 -25.01 -13.70
CA LYS A 867 -45.02 -26.44 -13.99
C LYS A 867 -43.81 -27.17 -13.41
N THR A 868 -44.05 -28.22 -12.65
CA THR A 868 -43.05 -29.18 -12.16
C THR A 868 -43.54 -30.59 -12.54
N GLU A 869 -42.65 -31.58 -12.56
CA GLU A 869 -42.96 -32.98 -12.94
C GLU A 869 -44.21 -33.52 -12.20
N ASP A 870 -44.30 -33.23 -10.89
CA ASP A 870 -45.37 -33.68 -10.00
C ASP A 870 -46.72 -32.93 -10.11
N ARG A 871 -46.71 -31.67 -10.59
CA ARG A 871 -47.85 -30.71 -10.52
C ARG A 871 -47.50 -29.31 -11.00
N VAL A 872 -48.54 -28.47 -11.15
CA VAL A 872 -48.42 -27.00 -11.06
C VAL A 872 -48.25 -26.55 -9.60
N ILE A 873 -47.47 -25.49 -9.38
CA ILE A 873 -47.36 -24.77 -8.09
C ILE A 873 -47.75 -23.31 -8.32
N GLU A 874 -48.83 -22.88 -7.68
CA GLU A 874 -49.36 -21.51 -7.76
C GLU A 874 -48.73 -20.59 -6.70
N PHE A 875 -48.53 -19.32 -7.09
CA PHE A 875 -48.04 -18.23 -6.26
C PHE A 875 -48.90 -16.96 -6.40
N GLU A 876 -49.04 -16.23 -5.29
CA GLU A 876 -49.56 -14.86 -5.22
C GLU A 876 -48.36 -13.90 -5.09
N SER A 877 -48.32 -12.88 -5.95
CA SER A 877 -47.33 -11.79 -5.99
C SER A 877 -48.02 -10.43 -5.79
N LYS A 878 -47.28 -9.41 -5.37
CA LYS A 878 -47.86 -8.16 -4.83
C LYS A 878 -48.47 -7.27 -5.90
N THR A 879 -47.90 -7.28 -7.11
CA THR A 879 -48.34 -6.44 -8.23
C THR A 879 -48.28 -7.18 -9.56
N ASN A 880 -49.06 -6.76 -10.55
CA ASN A 880 -48.94 -7.29 -11.92
C ASN A 880 -47.53 -7.10 -12.52
N ASN A 881 -46.79 -6.07 -12.13
CA ASN A 881 -45.40 -5.87 -12.55
C ASN A 881 -44.45 -6.93 -11.94
N GLU A 882 -44.60 -7.26 -10.65
CA GLU A 882 -43.87 -8.41 -10.06
C GLU A 882 -44.22 -9.71 -10.79
N LYS A 883 -45.50 -9.99 -11.06
CA LYS A 883 -45.94 -11.17 -11.83
C LYS A 883 -45.27 -11.24 -13.20
N GLN A 884 -45.25 -10.14 -13.96
CA GLN A 884 -44.62 -10.08 -15.27
C GLN A 884 -43.13 -10.40 -15.17
N MET A 885 -42.42 -9.73 -14.26
CA MET A 885 -41.00 -9.97 -13.98
C MET A 885 -40.68 -11.42 -13.57
N TRP A 886 -41.55 -12.07 -12.79
CA TRP A 886 -41.43 -13.50 -12.46
C TRP A 886 -41.65 -14.39 -13.68
N THR A 887 -42.73 -14.17 -14.44
CA THR A 887 -43.11 -15.02 -15.57
C THR A 887 -42.12 -14.93 -16.73
N GLU A 888 -41.71 -13.71 -17.11
CA GLU A 888 -40.71 -13.47 -18.16
C GLU A 888 -39.34 -14.04 -17.75
N GLY A 889 -38.86 -13.77 -16.54
CA GLY A 889 -37.56 -14.28 -16.07
C GLY A 889 -37.49 -15.81 -16.05
N ILE A 890 -38.57 -16.48 -15.64
CA ILE A 890 -38.66 -17.95 -15.68
C ILE A 890 -38.74 -18.46 -17.13
N GLN A 891 -39.51 -17.81 -18.00
CA GLN A 891 -39.63 -18.21 -19.40
C GLN A 891 -38.29 -18.04 -20.15
N HIS A 892 -37.54 -16.97 -19.91
CA HIS A 892 -36.19 -16.79 -20.45
C HIS A 892 -35.24 -17.91 -19.99
N MET A 893 -35.27 -18.31 -18.71
CA MET A 893 -34.46 -19.45 -18.23
C MET A 893 -34.84 -20.78 -18.90
N LEU A 894 -36.13 -21.01 -19.17
CA LEU A 894 -36.60 -22.22 -19.87
C LEU A 894 -36.17 -22.21 -21.34
N ASN A 895 -36.29 -21.06 -22.02
CA ASN A 895 -35.87 -20.90 -23.42
C ASN A 895 -34.36 -21.07 -23.59
N CYS A 896 -33.55 -20.64 -22.61
CA CYS A 896 -32.11 -20.88 -22.61
C CYS A 896 -31.72 -22.37 -22.58
N ASN A 897 -32.59 -23.27 -22.08
CA ASN A 897 -32.34 -24.71 -22.09
C ASN A 897 -32.77 -25.36 -23.42
N ALA A 898 -33.79 -24.82 -24.09
CA ALA A 898 -34.30 -25.36 -25.36
C ALA A 898 -33.40 -25.11 -26.58
N ASN A 899 -32.47 -24.15 -26.50
CA ASN A 899 -31.55 -23.79 -27.58
C ASN A 899 -30.17 -24.48 -27.49
N VAL A 900 -30.01 -25.50 -26.62
CA VAL A 900 -28.72 -26.20 -26.37
C VAL A 900 -28.89 -27.73 -26.45
N THR A 901 -30.04 -28.20 -26.94
CA THR A 901 -30.37 -29.60 -27.27
C THR A 901 -30.77 -29.70 -28.73
#